data_AF-A0A7S4LNU3-F1
#
_entry.id   AF-A0A7S4LNU3-F1
#
_cell.length_a   1.000
_cell.length_b   1.000
_cell.length_c   1.000
_cell.angle_alpha   90.00
_cell.angle_beta   90.00
_cell.angle_gamma   90.00
#
_symmetry.space_group_name_H-M   'P 1'
#
loop_
_entity.id
_entity.type
_entity.pdbx_description
1 polymer ?
#
loop_
_entity_poly.entity_id
_entity_poly.type
_entity_poly.pdbx_seq_one_letter_code
_entity_poly.pdbx_strand_id
1 'polypeptide(L)'
;GPPAMVSFILLAQCSGAPTTAGSLAKCREVAAAFDNTCTEAPQAPAASVVGMVGEVYSCDNVGMCAGSEAGATCTWTRRLCVSCVESGGEVRIRVQTNGLPDHCYTSPRTAPVALDLDFSAVFSPALDTEAPKEAPTSQADVDSLLCDIQRHATVPSSSGFQSHGTQRLNTVSGVSTTGTVMLNQNSAEQVDPFYPSPWSQVPSYTDAPEKIDKCLGHPQAQGVYHYHMISPCMKDLTARSGGNSPCNQQQGCADVKSHAMAGFKAGDGLVVVGIAKDGNIIYGPYDDDGGPITGLDVCNGREIDGTYSYVGSETFPYFSGCFGPGNYPAFQPAYTTNGLAAYIKPSTTATTTTATTTAGETTASSTTAATTAATTVVSTTAGHGATRPGILIFHADDMLPHYLDPATAPGLPPALQLPTASGRTPTFDRLRAEGTTFTNAYAASGMCSPSRGALLTGRHPSRNAFGEERTRRALGSDVPTRVTVPWTALAGVDLQHNMPYALQACGYLTGHVGKWHLTPDDEEGGSYDAPYDKQQKAVQAAGFDYVDGLYISNLGSCGDACASFTHNVEWVTDKAMEFIDMAQKEGKPFFLYMNPTPPHSPLVKPILNDGDFDELGTPAGPLTAAPNLTRYCAACGMPSRSTIWDDSSDFSGRDRSFVASTIWLDRSLGHSGDRHFRQRAQQGHCDGAGGPGAACCTRTGGCSRGGGGNPSCWRRPVADSTGIGEGVAGGVRH
;
A
#
# COMPACT_ATOMS: atom_id res chain seq x y z
N GLY A 1 -6.91 -6.87 12.43
CA GLY A 1 -6.51 -7.57 11.21
C GLY A 1 -5.30 -6.87 10.64
N PRO A 2 -4.12 -7.50 10.61
CA PRO A 2 -2.91 -6.83 10.13
C PRO A 2 -2.91 -6.81 8.59
N PRO A 3 -2.71 -5.65 7.93
CA PRO A 3 -2.55 -5.59 6.47
C PRO A 3 -1.19 -6.17 6.05
N ALA A 4 -1.14 -6.65 4.80
CA ALA A 4 0.00 -7.34 4.20
C ALA A 4 1.15 -6.37 3.87
N MET A 5 2.28 -6.49 4.57
CA MET A 5 3.47 -5.64 4.44
C MET A 5 4.07 -5.60 3.03
N VAL A 6 3.93 -6.65 2.21
CA VAL A 6 4.60 -6.68 0.89
C VAL A 6 3.89 -5.88 -0.18
N SER A 7 2.55 -5.79 -0.15
CA SER A 7 1.83 -4.87 -1.04
C SER A 7 2.17 -3.41 -0.70
N PHE A 8 2.29 -3.05 0.58
CA PHE A 8 2.65 -1.69 1.01
C PHE A 8 4.08 -1.29 0.61
N ILE A 9 5.07 -2.18 0.75
CA ILE A 9 6.47 -1.85 0.38
C ILE A 9 6.60 -1.64 -1.13
N LEU A 10 5.92 -2.45 -1.95
CA LEU A 10 5.93 -2.30 -3.41
C LEU A 10 5.09 -1.09 -3.87
N LEU A 11 3.92 -0.85 -3.28
CA LEU A 11 3.11 0.35 -3.53
C LEU A 11 3.86 1.64 -3.14
N ALA A 12 4.60 1.63 -2.03
CA ALA A 12 5.46 2.73 -1.58
C ALA A 12 6.74 2.92 -2.42
N GLN A 13 7.22 1.89 -3.12
CA GLN A 13 8.35 1.98 -4.06
C GLN A 13 7.90 2.36 -5.48
N CYS A 14 6.64 2.11 -5.83
CA CYS A 14 6.07 2.40 -7.14
C CYS A 14 5.36 3.74 -7.25
N SER A 15 4.81 4.24 -6.14
CA SER A 15 4.72 5.68 -5.92
C SER A 15 6.16 6.13 -5.75
N GLY A 16 6.88 6.33 -6.86
CA GLY A 16 8.28 6.73 -6.81
C GLY A 16 8.41 7.82 -5.78
N ALA A 17 9.19 7.58 -4.71
CA ALA A 17 9.26 8.44 -3.53
C ALA A 17 9.14 9.87 -4.04
N PRO A 18 8.05 10.60 -3.68
CA PRO A 18 7.70 11.80 -4.39
C PRO A 18 8.95 12.63 -4.41
N THR A 19 9.49 12.88 -5.61
CA THR A 19 10.59 13.83 -5.74
C THR A 19 10.21 15.02 -4.88
N THR A 20 11.12 15.62 -4.13
CA THR A 20 10.75 16.75 -3.24
C THR A 20 9.95 17.82 -4.00
N ALA A 21 10.22 17.96 -5.32
CA ALA A 21 9.41 18.71 -6.28
C ALA A 21 7.92 18.27 -6.39
N GLY A 22 7.64 16.97 -6.53
CA GLY A 22 6.26 16.42 -6.57
C GLY A 22 5.53 16.51 -5.23
N SER A 23 6.23 16.27 -4.11
CA SER A 23 5.68 16.46 -2.77
C SER A 23 5.37 17.94 -2.50
N LEU A 24 6.25 18.86 -2.92
CA LEU A 24 6.04 20.31 -2.77
C LEU A 24 4.86 20.80 -3.61
N ALA A 25 4.70 20.28 -4.83
CA ALA A 25 3.56 20.59 -5.68
C ALA A 25 2.24 20.16 -5.02
N LYS A 26 2.16 18.92 -4.52
CA LYS A 26 0.96 18.43 -3.83
C LYS A 26 0.69 19.19 -2.53
N CYS A 27 1.72 19.50 -1.75
CA CYS A 27 1.58 20.34 -0.56
C CYS A 27 0.99 21.70 -0.92
N ARG A 28 1.50 22.35 -1.97
CA ARG A 28 1.01 23.66 -2.43
C ARG A 28 -0.43 23.60 -2.95
N GLU A 29 -0.82 22.50 -3.60
CA GLU A 29 -2.21 22.25 -4.00
C GLU A 29 -3.13 22.17 -2.77
N VAL A 30 -2.73 21.39 -1.75
CA VAL A 30 -3.46 21.30 -0.48
C VAL A 30 -3.53 22.67 0.21
N ALA A 31 -2.42 23.39 0.32
CA ALA A 31 -2.36 24.72 0.93
C ALA A 31 -3.22 25.75 0.16
N ALA A 32 -3.31 25.62 -1.16
CA ALA A 32 -4.16 26.48 -2.01
C ALA A 32 -5.66 26.19 -1.85
N ALA A 33 -6.04 25.00 -1.34
CA ALA A 33 -7.44 24.68 -1.04
C ALA A 33 -7.97 25.40 0.22
N PHE A 34 -7.10 26.04 1.00
CA PHE A 34 -7.50 26.85 2.16
C PHE A 34 -7.91 28.25 1.72
N ASP A 35 -8.88 28.83 2.43
CA ASP A 35 -9.37 30.19 2.24
C ASP A 35 -8.40 31.21 2.84
N ASN A 36 -7.18 31.23 2.32
CA ASN A 36 -6.06 32.04 2.80
C ASN A 36 -6.39 33.54 2.72
N THR A 37 -6.08 34.27 3.79
CA THR A 37 -6.19 35.73 3.84
C THR A 37 -4.85 36.43 3.58
N CYS A 38 -3.74 35.70 3.70
CA CYS A 38 -2.41 36.19 3.36
C CYS A 38 -2.15 36.13 1.84
N THR A 39 -1.23 36.96 1.38
CA THR A 39 -0.84 37.03 -0.05
C THR A 39 0.30 36.08 -0.43
N GLU A 40 1.00 35.57 0.59
CA GLU A 40 2.21 34.77 0.47
C GLU A 40 1.91 33.26 0.28
N ALA A 41 0.67 32.83 0.55
CA ALA A 41 0.23 31.46 0.35
C ALA A 41 0.01 31.13 -1.14
N PRO A 42 0.26 29.86 -1.55
CA PRO A 42 0.80 28.75 -0.76
C PRO A 42 2.34 28.71 -0.67
N GLN A 43 3.07 29.74 -1.14
CA GLN A 43 4.51 29.66 -1.37
C GLN A 43 5.38 29.94 -0.14
N ALA A 44 4.94 30.82 0.76
CA ALA A 44 5.71 31.23 1.93
C ALA A 44 4.83 31.55 3.15
N PRO A 45 5.32 31.33 4.37
CA PRO A 45 4.59 31.68 5.57
C PRO A 45 4.58 33.19 5.80
N ALA A 46 3.52 33.70 6.42
CA ALA A 46 3.47 35.06 6.91
C ALA A 46 4.45 35.27 8.09
N ALA A 47 4.86 36.52 8.32
CA ALA A 47 5.82 36.83 9.38
C ALA A 47 5.26 36.57 10.80
N SER A 48 3.98 36.87 11.03
CA SER A 48 3.27 36.55 12.28
C SER A 48 1.77 36.53 12.05
N VAL A 49 1.03 35.79 12.88
CA VAL A 49 -0.44 35.71 12.79
C VAL A 49 -1.08 37.09 12.95
N VAL A 50 -0.65 37.87 13.95
CA VAL A 50 -1.21 39.20 14.22
C VAL A 50 -0.95 40.19 13.07
N GLY A 51 0.18 40.04 12.39
CA GLY A 51 0.58 40.91 11.27
C GLY A 51 -0.05 40.55 9.92
N MET A 52 -0.81 39.45 9.81
CA MET A 52 -1.40 39.05 8.53
C MET A 52 -2.52 40.01 8.11
N VAL A 53 -2.63 40.20 6.79
CA VAL A 53 -3.85 40.69 6.17
C VAL A 53 -4.99 39.76 6.59
N GLY A 54 -6.09 40.36 7.03
CA GLY A 54 -7.25 39.63 7.53
C GLY A 54 -8.53 40.11 6.88
N GLU A 55 -9.54 39.25 6.93
CA GLU A 55 -10.89 39.51 6.44
C GLU A 55 -11.76 39.98 7.60
N VAL A 56 -12.44 41.10 7.42
CA VAL A 56 -13.34 41.64 8.44
C VAL A 56 -14.74 41.09 8.23
N TYR A 57 -15.27 40.42 9.25
CA TYR A 57 -16.64 39.93 9.29
C TYR A 57 -17.44 40.76 10.28
N SER A 58 -18.68 41.07 9.91
CA SER A 58 -19.60 41.87 10.70
C SER A 58 -20.98 41.21 10.70
N CYS A 59 -21.47 40.88 11.89
CA CYS A 59 -22.69 40.10 12.06
C CYS A 59 -23.56 40.67 13.16
N ASP A 60 -24.84 40.83 12.86
CA ASP A 60 -25.84 41.26 13.82
C ASP A 60 -26.37 40.06 14.62
N ASN A 61 -26.81 40.32 15.86
CA ASN A 61 -27.59 39.39 16.69
C ASN A 61 -26.92 38.05 17.07
N VAL A 62 -25.60 37.88 16.92
CA VAL A 62 -24.89 36.59 17.17
C VAL A 62 -24.82 36.18 18.65
N GLY A 63 -25.48 36.93 19.54
CA GLY A 63 -25.45 36.76 20.99
C GLY A 63 -24.35 37.61 21.62
N MET A 64 -23.30 36.96 22.13
CA MET A 64 -22.17 37.62 22.80
C MET A 64 -21.12 38.10 21.80
N CYS A 65 -20.71 39.37 21.90
CA CYS A 65 -19.59 39.95 21.15
C CYS A 65 -18.32 40.02 22.00
N ALA A 66 -17.15 39.91 21.36
CA ALA A 66 -15.89 40.16 22.05
C ALA A 66 -15.79 41.66 22.43
N GLY A 67 -15.74 41.97 23.73
CA GLY A 67 -15.54 43.34 24.22
C GLY A 67 -16.75 44.29 24.11
N SER A 68 -17.96 43.78 23.87
CA SER A 68 -19.20 44.58 23.83
C SER A 68 -20.40 43.85 24.45
N GLU A 69 -21.47 44.58 24.81
CA GLU A 69 -22.71 44.00 25.38
C GLU A 69 -23.49 43.18 24.33
N ALA A 70 -24.28 42.20 24.80
CA ALA A 70 -25.06 41.29 23.93
C ALA A 70 -26.04 42.05 23.02
N GLY A 71 -26.12 41.66 21.74
CA GLY A 71 -27.06 42.22 20.76
C GLY A 71 -26.53 43.37 19.88
N ALA A 72 -25.26 43.73 19.99
CA ALA A 72 -24.59 44.65 19.06
C ALA A 72 -24.16 43.94 17.75
N THR A 73 -23.86 44.72 16.70
CA THR A 73 -23.15 44.22 15.52
C THR A 73 -21.73 43.80 15.93
N CYS A 74 -21.49 42.49 16.02
CA CYS A 74 -20.17 41.98 16.36
C CYS A 74 -19.27 42.04 15.12
N THR A 75 -18.06 42.54 15.28
CA THR A 75 -17.06 42.61 14.20
C THR A 75 -15.77 41.96 14.65
N TRP A 76 -15.19 41.13 13.78
CA TRP A 76 -13.90 40.51 14.03
C TRP A 76 -13.09 40.39 12.74
N THR A 77 -11.79 40.15 12.89
CA THR A 77 -10.87 39.99 11.75
C THR A 77 -10.35 38.57 11.73
N ARG A 78 -10.77 37.77 10.75
CA ARG A 78 -10.26 36.43 10.50
C ARG A 78 -8.92 36.50 9.79
N ARG A 79 -7.97 35.63 10.17
CA ARG A 79 -6.66 35.51 9.53
C ARG A 79 -6.29 34.06 9.30
N LEU A 80 -5.83 33.73 8.10
CA LEU A 80 -5.37 32.40 7.72
C LEU A 80 -4.25 32.47 6.69
N CYS A 81 -3.19 31.71 6.90
CA CYS A 81 -2.11 31.51 5.95
C CYS A 81 -1.58 30.08 6.06
N VAL A 82 -1.75 29.30 4.99
CA VAL A 82 -1.23 27.95 4.84
C VAL A 82 -0.21 27.97 3.72
N SER A 83 0.99 27.51 4.01
CA SER A 83 2.11 27.57 3.08
C SER A 83 2.94 26.30 3.12
N CYS A 84 3.64 26.04 2.02
CA CYS A 84 4.50 24.88 1.87
C CYS A 84 5.90 25.30 1.46
N VAL A 85 6.87 24.93 2.29
CA VAL A 85 8.29 25.22 2.08
C VAL A 85 9.09 23.94 2.05
N GLU A 86 10.07 23.88 1.16
CA GLU A 86 11.07 22.82 1.16
C GLU A 86 12.26 23.29 2.03
N SER A 87 12.61 22.50 3.03
CA SER A 87 13.73 22.78 3.93
C SER A 87 14.40 21.49 4.35
N GLY A 88 15.72 21.38 4.14
CA GLY A 88 16.49 20.22 4.58
C GLY A 88 16.16 18.91 3.85
N GLY A 89 15.60 18.98 2.64
CA GLY A 89 15.15 17.81 1.88
C GLY A 89 13.75 17.30 2.25
N GLU A 90 13.04 18.02 3.12
CA GLU A 90 11.66 17.73 3.49
C GLU A 90 10.73 18.85 3.03
N VAL A 91 9.52 18.49 2.63
CA VAL A 91 8.43 19.43 2.39
C VAL A 91 7.67 19.61 3.69
N ARG A 92 7.52 20.85 4.13
CA ARG A 92 6.81 21.18 5.37
C ARG A 92 5.62 22.06 5.07
N ILE A 93 4.48 21.70 5.63
CA ILE A 93 3.29 22.54 5.64
C ILE A 93 3.28 23.37 6.93
N ARG A 94 3.05 24.68 6.81
CA ARG A 94 2.94 25.62 7.93
C ARG A 94 1.58 26.26 7.91
N VAL A 95 0.90 26.25 9.05
CA VAL A 95 -0.44 26.78 9.26
C VAL A 95 -0.38 27.92 10.27
N GLN A 96 -0.88 29.09 9.85
CA GLN A 96 -0.95 30.30 10.66
C GLN A 96 -2.39 30.81 10.64
N THR A 97 -3.08 30.74 11.77
CA THR A 97 -4.50 31.14 11.87
C THR A 97 -4.78 31.79 13.21
N ASN A 98 -5.77 32.68 13.27
CA ASN A 98 -6.31 33.15 14.54
C ASN A 98 -7.58 32.39 14.98
N GLY A 99 -7.97 31.34 14.27
CA GLY A 99 -9.06 30.43 14.63
C GLY A 99 -10.48 31.00 14.57
N LEU A 100 -10.64 32.27 14.17
CA LEU A 100 -11.94 32.93 14.11
C LEU A 100 -12.75 32.45 12.88
N PRO A 101 -14.09 32.31 13.01
CA PRO A 101 -14.93 31.85 11.92
C PRO A 101 -15.00 32.87 10.77
N ASP A 102 -15.27 32.37 9.57
CA ASP A 102 -15.53 33.12 8.34
C ASP A 102 -17.03 33.33 8.06
N HIS A 103 -17.85 33.23 9.11
CA HIS A 103 -19.30 33.30 9.03
C HIS A 103 -19.88 33.74 10.37
N CYS A 104 -21.14 34.18 10.34
CA CYS A 104 -21.84 34.54 11.58
C CYS A 104 -22.09 33.31 12.45
N TYR A 105 -21.59 33.35 13.68
CA TYR A 105 -21.81 32.31 14.68
C TYR A 105 -23.10 32.55 15.48
N THR A 106 -23.46 31.60 16.33
CA THR A 106 -24.48 31.79 17.36
C THR A 106 -23.91 31.39 18.71
N SER A 107 -23.80 32.32 19.66
CA SER A 107 -23.40 31.97 21.03
C SER A 107 -24.05 32.86 22.07
N PRO A 108 -24.91 32.30 22.94
CA PRO A 108 -25.53 33.06 24.02
C PRO A 108 -24.60 33.34 25.21
N ARG A 109 -23.40 32.73 25.27
CA ARG A 109 -22.56 32.74 26.48
C ARG A 109 -21.18 33.36 26.31
N THR A 110 -20.50 33.01 25.23
CA THR A 110 -19.09 33.39 25.03
C THR A 110 -18.85 33.75 23.58
N ALA A 111 -18.21 34.89 23.34
CA ALA A 111 -17.78 35.28 22.01
C ALA A 111 -16.52 34.50 21.58
N PRO A 112 -16.35 34.21 20.27
CA PRO A 112 -15.08 33.75 19.73
C PRO A 112 -13.94 34.70 20.09
N VAL A 113 -12.83 34.15 20.56
CA VAL A 113 -11.59 34.85 20.89
C VAL A 113 -10.51 34.39 19.94
N ALA A 114 -9.73 35.33 19.41
CA ALA A 114 -8.61 35.03 18.54
C ALA A 114 -7.59 34.12 19.24
N LEU A 115 -7.28 32.99 18.60
CA LEU A 115 -6.28 32.03 19.02
C LEU A 115 -5.14 32.03 17.98
N ASP A 116 -4.08 32.79 18.23
CA ASP A 116 -2.94 32.91 17.29
C ASP A 116 -2.14 31.60 17.25
N LEU A 117 -2.56 30.70 16.37
CA LEU A 117 -1.93 29.42 16.10
C LEU A 117 -0.88 29.55 15.00
N ASP A 118 0.31 29.06 15.28
CA ASP A 118 1.41 28.97 14.31
C ASP A 118 2.18 27.67 14.54
N PHE A 119 2.02 26.73 13.62
CA PHE A 119 2.73 25.46 13.66
C PHE A 119 3.13 24.98 12.26
N SER A 120 4.11 24.09 12.22
CA SER A 120 4.50 23.38 11.00
C SER A 120 4.74 21.91 11.26
N ALA A 121 4.51 21.09 10.25
CA ALA A 121 4.81 19.66 10.26
C ALA A 121 5.39 19.26 8.89
N VAL A 122 6.08 18.13 8.84
CA VAL A 122 6.40 17.45 7.58
C VAL A 122 5.07 17.16 6.88
N PHE A 123 4.95 17.51 5.61
CA PHE A 123 3.75 17.26 4.84
C PHE A 123 3.66 15.78 4.50
N SER A 124 2.57 15.14 4.92
CA SER A 124 2.30 13.71 4.66
C SER A 124 3.51 12.82 5.02
N PRO A 125 3.97 12.85 6.29
CA PRO A 125 5.18 12.16 6.71
C PRO A 125 5.05 10.65 6.47
N ALA A 126 6.21 10.01 6.24
CA ALA A 126 6.27 8.57 6.15
C ALA A 126 5.68 7.93 7.42
N LEU A 127 4.94 6.85 7.23
CA LEU A 127 4.26 6.17 8.32
C LEU A 127 5.28 5.57 9.29
N ASP A 128 5.29 6.05 10.53
CA ASP A 128 5.97 5.38 11.61
C ASP A 128 5.11 4.22 12.10
N THR A 129 5.30 3.05 11.48
CA THR A 129 4.65 1.80 11.89
C THR A 129 5.27 1.19 13.15
N GLU A 130 6.44 1.68 13.57
CA GLU A 130 7.26 1.14 14.67
C GLU A 130 7.06 1.88 15.99
N ALA A 131 6.49 3.08 15.97
CA ALA A 131 6.08 3.78 17.18
C ALA A 131 5.14 2.87 18.01
N PRO A 132 5.43 2.64 19.31
CA PRO A 132 4.57 1.83 20.17
C PRO A 132 3.22 2.52 20.31
N LYS A 133 2.25 2.08 19.51
CA LYS A 133 0.86 2.52 19.63
C LYS A 133 0.28 1.74 20.78
N GLU A 134 -0.03 2.42 21.88
CA GLU A 134 -0.73 1.78 22.99
C GLU A 134 -1.99 1.12 22.44
N ALA A 135 -2.01 -0.20 22.58
CA ALA A 135 -3.06 -1.04 22.09
C ALA A 135 -4.30 -0.88 22.95
N PRO A 136 -5.40 -0.22 22.51
CA PRO A 136 -6.62 -0.33 23.27
C PRO A 136 -7.05 -1.79 23.33
N THR A 137 -7.05 -2.36 24.53
CA THR A 137 -7.46 -3.74 24.82
C THR A 137 -8.91 -3.83 25.29
N SER A 138 -9.52 -2.67 25.57
CA SER A 138 -10.89 -2.52 26.04
C SER A 138 -11.55 -1.30 25.41
N GLN A 139 -12.89 -1.26 25.43
CA GLN A 139 -13.63 -0.06 25.05
C GLN A 139 -13.20 1.16 25.87
N ALA A 140 -12.88 0.98 27.15
CA ALA A 140 -12.37 2.05 28.02
C ALA A 140 -11.03 2.63 27.52
N ASP A 141 -10.17 1.83 26.89
CA ASP A 141 -8.92 2.31 26.30
C ASP A 141 -9.16 3.10 25.02
N VAL A 142 -10.13 2.69 24.19
CA VAL A 142 -10.58 3.43 22.99
C VAL A 142 -11.21 4.74 23.39
N ASP A 143 -12.11 4.69 24.37
CA ASP A 143 -12.76 5.84 24.98
C ASP A 143 -11.72 6.83 25.54
N SER A 144 -10.70 6.33 26.23
CA SER A 144 -9.60 7.16 26.73
C SER A 144 -8.66 7.66 25.62
N LEU A 145 -8.62 7.00 24.47
CA LEU A 145 -7.83 7.41 23.31
C LEU A 145 -8.55 8.48 22.49
N LEU A 146 -9.86 8.35 22.29
CA LEU A 146 -10.65 9.20 21.39
C LEU A 146 -11.38 10.33 22.14
N CYS A 147 -11.63 10.17 23.44
CA CYS A 147 -12.49 11.08 24.21
C CYS A 147 -11.73 11.86 25.29
N ASP A 148 -10.40 12.02 25.21
CA ASP A 148 -9.60 12.84 26.16
C ASP A 148 -8.89 14.02 25.46
N ILE A 149 -9.37 15.24 25.71
CA ILE A 149 -8.88 16.49 25.13
C ILE A 149 -7.45 16.80 25.55
N GLN A 150 -7.00 16.26 26.68
CA GLN A 150 -5.69 16.54 27.25
C GLN A 150 -4.62 15.52 26.84
N ARG A 151 -5.00 14.32 26.42
CA ARG A 151 -4.07 13.21 26.16
C ARG A 151 -3.20 13.39 24.90
N HIS A 152 -3.52 14.36 24.03
CA HIS A 152 -2.89 14.51 22.71
C HIS A 152 -1.79 15.58 22.61
N ALA A 153 -1.18 15.96 23.73
CA ALA A 153 0.02 16.79 23.70
C ALA A 153 1.17 16.15 22.90
N THR A 154 1.15 14.83 22.70
CA THR A 154 2.21 14.06 22.02
C THR A 154 1.88 13.80 20.55
N VAL A 155 2.23 14.76 19.67
CA VAL A 155 2.28 14.51 18.22
C VAL A 155 3.48 13.59 17.93
N PRO A 156 3.37 12.58 17.05
CA PRO A 156 4.48 11.69 16.71
C PRO A 156 5.71 12.49 16.30
N SER A 157 6.89 12.13 16.79
CA SER A 157 8.15 12.81 16.44
C SER A 157 8.44 12.75 14.93
N SER A 158 7.99 11.68 14.27
CA SER A 158 8.07 11.48 12.82
C SER A 158 7.30 12.52 12.00
N SER A 159 6.30 13.20 12.58
CA SER A 159 5.64 14.35 11.95
C SER A 159 6.56 15.57 11.81
N GLY A 160 7.68 15.59 12.53
CA GLY A 160 8.54 16.76 12.65
C GLY A 160 7.78 17.98 13.15
N PHE A 161 6.70 17.83 13.92
CA PHE A 161 5.88 18.93 14.42
C PHE A 161 6.71 19.99 15.15
N GLN A 162 6.46 21.26 14.82
CA GLN A 162 7.09 22.42 15.43
C GLN A 162 6.04 23.51 15.70
N SER A 163 5.96 23.94 16.96
CA SER A 163 5.21 25.12 17.36
C SER A 163 6.07 26.36 17.23
N HIS A 164 5.54 27.41 16.59
CA HIS A 164 6.22 28.70 16.40
C HIS A 164 5.59 29.83 17.24
N GLY A 165 4.51 29.56 17.99
CA GLY A 165 3.78 30.54 18.81
C GLY A 165 3.67 30.17 20.30
N THR A 166 2.96 31.01 21.06
CA THR A 166 2.78 30.91 22.53
C THR A 166 1.44 30.32 22.96
N GLN A 167 0.58 29.90 22.01
CA GLN A 167 -0.83 29.56 22.28
C GLN A 167 -1.14 28.05 22.34
N ARG A 168 -2.34 27.72 22.86
CA ARG A 168 -2.81 26.39 23.29
C ARG A 168 -2.99 25.37 22.16
N LEU A 169 -1.89 24.86 21.61
CA LEU A 169 -1.88 23.79 20.59
C LEU A 169 -2.17 22.38 21.16
N ASN A 170 -2.34 22.25 22.49
CA ASN A 170 -2.43 20.93 23.15
C ASN A 170 -3.72 20.18 22.81
N THR A 171 -4.80 20.89 22.49
CA THR A 171 -6.13 20.32 22.26
C THR A 171 -6.54 20.32 20.78
N VAL A 172 -5.77 21.00 19.92
CA VAL A 172 -6.04 21.15 18.50
C VAL A 172 -5.57 19.90 17.76
N SER A 173 -6.49 19.30 17.01
CA SER A 173 -6.21 18.11 16.20
C SER A 173 -5.82 18.46 14.77
N GLY A 174 -6.42 19.51 14.25
CA GLY A 174 -6.17 20.03 12.92
C GLY A 174 -6.80 21.40 12.72
N VAL A 175 -6.65 21.93 11.51
CA VAL A 175 -7.24 23.19 11.08
C VAL A 175 -7.97 22.96 9.77
N SER A 176 -9.21 23.42 9.70
CA SER A 176 -10.04 23.34 8.49
C SER A 176 -9.56 24.27 7.38
N THR A 177 -10.04 24.06 6.15
CA THR A 177 -9.85 24.98 5.02
C THR A 177 -10.24 26.43 5.33
N THR A 178 -11.22 26.64 6.22
CA THR A 178 -11.66 27.97 6.69
C THR A 178 -10.79 28.56 7.80
N GLY A 179 -9.78 27.85 8.29
CA GLY A 179 -8.90 28.32 9.36
C GLY A 179 -9.46 28.15 10.77
N THR A 180 -10.70 27.69 10.90
CA THR A 180 -11.30 27.23 12.16
C THR A 180 -10.63 25.94 12.63
N VAL A 181 -10.40 25.83 13.93
CA VAL A 181 -9.75 24.66 14.54
C VAL A 181 -10.69 23.45 14.58
N MET A 182 -10.11 22.28 14.45
CA MET A 182 -10.74 20.99 14.74
C MET A 182 -10.18 20.48 16.08
N LEU A 183 -11.03 19.86 16.88
CA LEU A 183 -10.65 19.24 18.14
C LEU A 183 -10.89 17.73 18.04
N ASN A 184 -10.14 16.92 18.80
CA ASN A 184 -10.33 15.45 18.88
C ASN A 184 -11.63 15.04 19.60
N GLN A 185 -12.46 15.99 20.05
CA GLN A 185 -13.52 15.78 21.03
C GLN A 185 -14.87 16.40 20.68
N ASN A 186 -15.86 15.88 21.42
CA ASN A 186 -17.21 16.36 21.61
C ASN A 186 -17.31 17.41 22.75
N SER A 187 -17.80 18.64 22.46
CA SER A 187 -18.03 19.80 23.37
C SER A 187 -16.91 20.12 24.40
N ALA A 188 -17.02 21.23 25.14
CA ALA A 188 -16.05 21.55 26.20
C ALA A 188 -16.22 20.64 27.44
N GLU A 189 -17.34 19.92 27.50
CA GLU A 189 -17.79 19.08 28.62
C GLU A 189 -17.70 17.58 28.31
N GLN A 190 -17.03 17.19 27.22
CA GLN A 190 -16.88 15.79 26.78
C GLN A 190 -18.21 15.12 26.41
N VAL A 191 -19.21 15.90 25.96
CA VAL A 191 -20.54 15.41 25.59
C VAL A 191 -20.74 15.54 24.09
N ASP A 192 -21.15 14.46 23.43
CA ASP A 192 -21.47 14.50 22.00
C ASP A 192 -22.61 15.50 21.74
N PRO A 193 -22.34 16.61 21.03
CA PRO A 193 -23.36 17.62 20.84
C PRO A 193 -24.39 17.21 19.76
N PHE A 194 -24.11 16.15 18.99
CA PHE A 194 -25.00 15.64 17.94
C PHE A 194 -25.74 14.37 18.35
N TYR A 195 -25.11 13.50 19.16
CA TYR A 195 -25.70 12.24 19.63
C TYR A 195 -25.55 12.04 21.16
N PRO A 196 -26.11 12.95 21.99
CA PRO A 196 -26.07 12.78 23.43
C PRO A 196 -26.85 11.52 23.85
N SER A 197 -26.23 10.65 24.65
CA SER A 197 -26.90 9.48 25.23
C SER A 197 -28.13 9.89 26.06
N PRO A 198 -29.18 9.05 26.14
CA PRO A 198 -30.29 9.27 27.09
C PRO A 198 -29.83 9.48 28.54
N TRP A 199 -28.64 8.96 28.89
CA TRP A 199 -28.01 9.07 30.21
C TRP A 199 -27.05 10.26 30.35
N SER A 200 -26.72 10.98 29.27
CA SER A 200 -25.93 12.23 29.34
C SER A 200 -26.78 13.44 29.71
N GLN A 201 -28.00 13.23 30.22
CA GLN A 201 -28.75 14.23 30.98
C GLN A 201 -28.08 14.44 32.35
N VAL A 202 -26.86 14.96 32.34
CA VAL A 202 -26.17 15.36 33.57
C VAL A 202 -26.99 16.49 34.19
N PRO A 203 -27.38 16.41 35.47
CA PRO A 203 -28.13 17.48 36.14
C PRO A 203 -27.37 18.82 36.23
N SER A 204 -26.09 18.87 35.88
CA SER A 204 -25.30 20.11 35.70
C SER A 204 -25.30 20.63 34.27
N TYR A 205 -25.87 19.88 33.31
CA TYR A 205 -26.22 20.36 31.97
C TYR A 205 -27.56 21.13 32.02
N THR A 206 -27.76 21.87 33.11
CA THR A 206 -28.92 22.73 33.39
C THR A 206 -28.81 24.10 32.74
N ASP A 207 -27.63 24.44 32.21
CA ASP A 207 -27.46 25.66 31.43
C ASP A 207 -27.61 25.31 29.93
N ALA A 208 -28.68 25.82 29.31
CA ALA A 208 -29.16 25.51 27.97
C ALA A 208 -28.05 25.12 26.95
N PRO A 209 -28.05 23.93 26.32
CA PRO A 209 -26.98 23.40 25.46
C PRO A 209 -26.29 24.47 24.63
N GLU A 210 -24.95 24.49 24.61
CA GLU A 210 -24.19 25.36 23.71
C GLU A 210 -24.74 25.17 22.29
N LYS A 211 -25.31 26.25 21.74
CA LYS A 211 -26.10 26.17 20.53
C LYS A 211 -25.17 26.17 19.34
N ILE A 212 -25.05 25.02 18.69
CA ILE A 212 -24.30 24.86 17.46
C ILE A 212 -24.96 25.73 16.37
N ASP A 213 -24.15 26.47 15.62
CA ASP A 213 -24.62 27.24 14.49
C ASP A 213 -24.83 26.36 13.24
N LYS A 214 -25.32 26.96 12.16
CA LYS A 214 -25.53 26.27 10.87
C LYS A 214 -24.25 25.68 10.27
N CYS A 215 -23.08 26.13 10.69
CA CYS A 215 -21.80 25.60 10.24
C CYS A 215 -21.30 24.49 11.17
N LEU A 216 -22.15 23.98 12.06
CA LEU A 216 -21.84 22.87 12.95
C LEU A 216 -20.68 23.17 13.92
N GLY A 217 -20.47 24.46 14.21
CA GLY A 217 -19.49 24.94 15.18
C GLY A 217 -20.12 25.78 16.30
N HIS A 218 -19.33 26.02 17.35
CA HIS A 218 -19.64 27.02 18.39
C HIS A 218 -18.35 27.42 19.15
N PRO A 219 -18.33 28.57 19.83
CA PRO A 219 -17.23 28.94 20.73
C PRO A 219 -17.35 28.27 22.10
N GLN A 220 -16.33 27.50 22.50
CA GLN A 220 -16.26 26.90 23.84
C GLN A 220 -16.29 27.97 24.95
N ALA A 221 -16.41 27.53 26.22
CA ALA A 221 -16.42 28.42 27.38
C ALA A 221 -15.24 29.42 27.43
N GLN A 222 -14.08 29.06 26.88
CA GLN A 222 -12.88 29.91 26.79
C GLN A 222 -12.81 30.78 25.53
N GLY A 223 -13.82 30.71 24.65
CA GLY A 223 -13.93 31.50 23.42
C GLY A 223 -13.31 30.85 22.19
N VAL A 224 -12.79 29.62 22.26
CA VAL A 224 -12.25 28.94 21.07
C VAL A 224 -13.41 28.47 20.21
N TYR A 225 -13.57 29.04 19.02
CA TYR A 225 -14.54 28.57 18.02
C TYR A 225 -13.98 27.37 17.27
N HIS A 226 -14.74 26.28 17.21
CA HIS A 226 -14.31 25.05 16.53
C HIS A 226 -15.48 24.32 15.87
N TYR A 227 -15.15 23.50 14.86
CA TYR A 227 -16.10 22.56 14.26
C TYR A 227 -16.10 21.23 15.03
N HIS A 228 -17.28 20.71 15.32
CA HIS A 228 -17.42 19.42 16.03
C HIS A 228 -17.44 18.24 15.06
N MET A 229 -17.91 18.44 13.83
CA MET A 229 -17.91 17.45 12.77
C MET A 229 -17.72 18.14 11.43
N ILE A 230 -17.60 17.34 10.36
CA ILE A 230 -17.51 17.86 9.01
C ILE A 230 -18.70 18.80 8.71
N SER A 231 -18.39 19.96 8.14
CA SER A 231 -19.35 21.06 8.03
C SER A 231 -19.55 21.48 6.58
N PRO A 232 -20.78 21.83 6.17
CA PRO A 232 -21.02 22.34 4.84
C PRO A 232 -20.24 23.64 4.57
N CYS A 233 -19.95 24.41 5.62
CA CYS A 233 -19.19 25.65 5.51
C CYS A 233 -17.71 25.43 5.18
N MET A 234 -17.18 24.21 5.32
CA MET A 234 -15.80 23.89 4.91
C MET A 234 -15.61 23.91 3.39
N LYS A 235 -16.69 23.71 2.63
CA LYS A 235 -16.64 23.63 1.16
C LYS A 235 -17.52 24.67 0.48
N ASP A 236 -18.75 24.86 0.94
CA ASP A 236 -19.74 25.68 0.24
C ASP A 236 -19.79 27.10 0.83
N LEU A 237 -19.31 28.07 0.05
CA LEU A 237 -19.39 29.50 0.40
C LEU A 237 -20.83 29.98 0.62
N THR A 238 -21.81 29.38 -0.05
CA THR A 238 -23.21 29.76 0.12
C THR A 238 -23.77 29.31 1.47
N ALA A 239 -23.27 28.20 2.02
CA ALA A 239 -23.63 27.73 3.36
C ALA A 239 -23.16 28.71 4.47
N ARG A 240 -22.10 29.47 4.20
CA ARG A 240 -21.58 30.53 5.11
C ARG A 240 -22.51 31.74 5.15
N SER A 241 -23.23 32.01 4.06
CA SER A 241 -24.17 33.13 3.94
C SER A 241 -25.53 32.85 4.60
N GLY A 242 -26.22 33.88 5.09
CA GLY A 242 -27.54 33.75 5.75
C GLY A 242 -27.49 33.72 7.28
N GLY A 243 -28.67 33.69 7.90
CA GLY A 243 -28.92 34.03 9.31
C GLY A 243 -28.03 33.36 10.36
N ASN A 244 -28.00 34.00 11.52
CA ASN A 244 -27.18 33.72 12.70
C ASN A 244 -27.98 33.00 13.79
N SER A 245 -28.90 32.12 13.38
CA SER A 245 -29.70 31.34 14.32
C SER A 245 -29.06 29.98 14.59
N PRO A 246 -29.40 29.35 15.74
CA PRO A 246 -29.00 27.98 16.03
C PRO A 246 -29.39 27.00 14.91
N CYS A 247 -28.60 25.96 14.70
CA CYS A 247 -28.84 24.91 13.71
C CYS A 247 -30.24 24.29 13.83
N ASN A 248 -30.72 24.00 15.05
CA ASN A 248 -32.07 23.43 15.25
C ASN A 248 -33.23 24.37 14.85
N GLN A 249 -32.96 25.64 14.51
CA GLN A 249 -33.91 26.62 14.01
C GLN A 249 -33.71 26.93 12.51
N GLN A 250 -32.71 26.33 11.88
CA GLN A 250 -32.40 26.50 10.46
C GLN A 250 -33.06 25.42 9.61
N GLN A 251 -33.57 25.83 8.45
CA GLN A 251 -34.16 24.90 7.49
C GLN A 251 -33.08 23.93 6.97
N GLY A 252 -33.33 22.62 7.09
CA GLY A 252 -32.38 21.58 6.68
C GLY A 252 -31.41 21.13 7.79
N CYS A 253 -31.21 21.92 8.84
CA CYS A 253 -30.27 21.62 9.93
C CYS A 253 -30.95 20.91 11.12
N ALA A 254 -32.25 20.59 11.03
CA ALA A 254 -32.95 19.75 12.01
C ALA A 254 -32.42 18.31 12.04
N ASP A 255 -31.98 17.80 10.88
CA ASP A 255 -31.17 16.59 10.78
C ASP A 255 -29.71 17.00 10.54
N VAL A 256 -28.96 17.08 11.64
CA VAL A 256 -27.58 17.57 11.62
C VAL A 256 -26.68 16.71 10.74
N LYS A 257 -26.96 15.41 10.65
CA LYS A 257 -26.21 14.47 9.81
C LYS A 257 -26.39 14.80 8.34
N SER A 258 -27.64 14.87 7.90
CA SER A 258 -27.97 15.24 6.53
C SER A 258 -27.44 16.63 6.19
N HIS A 259 -27.46 17.56 7.14
CA HIS A 259 -26.92 18.91 6.97
C HIS A 259 -25.38 18.94 6.83
N ALA A 260 -24.67 18.16 7.66
CA ALA A 260 -23.23 17.98 7.57
C ALA A 260 -22.83 17.44 6.19
N MET A 261 -23.52 16.38 5.76
CA MET A 261 -23.26 15.73 4.47
C MET A 261 -23.73 16.57 3.29
N ALA A 262 -24.76 17.41 3.41
CA ALA A 262 -25.30 18.19 2.28
C ALA A 262 -24.28 19.13 1.61
N GLY A 263 -23.22 19.51 2.34
CA GLY A 263 -22.10 20.27 1.78
C GLY A 263 -21.17 19.45 0.88
N PHE A 264 -21.32 18.14 0.86
CA PHE A 264 -20.50 17.18 0.13
C PHE A 264 -21.40 16.29 -0.73
N LYS A 265 -21.03 16.07 -1.98
CA LYS A 265 -21.81 15.31 -2.96
C LYS A 265 -20.99 14.16 -3.51
N ALA A 266 -21.65 13.03 -3.75
CA ALA A 266 -21.07 11.95 -4.54
C ALA A 266 -20.61 12.50 -5.91
N GLY A 267 -19.33 12.32 -6.23
CA GLY A 267 -18.69 12.84 -7.44
C GLY A 267 -17.88 14.13 -7.23
N ASP A 268 -17.85 14.67 -6.01
CA ASP A 268 -16.95 15.78 -5.65
C ASP A 268 -15.47 15.36 -5.60
N GLY A 269 -15.21 14.06 -5.59
CA GLY A 269 -13.90 13.45 -5.39
C GLY A 269 -13.32 13.67 -4.00
N LEU A 270 -12.01 13.43 -3.87
CA LEU A 270 -11.24 13.70 -2.67
C LEU A 270 -11.15 15.22 -2.39
N VAL A 271 -12.08 15.74 -1.60
CA VAL A 271 -12.11 17.14 -1.17
C VAL A 271 -11.20 17.34 0.04
N VAL A 272 -10.23 18.25 -0.03
CA VAL A 272 -9.47 18.70 1.16
C VAL A 272 -10.39 19.52 2.06
N VAL A 273 -10.56 19.11 3.32
CA VAL A 273 -11.33 19.86 4.33
C VAL A 273 -10.47 20.39 5.47
N GLY A 274 -9.22 19.96 5.56
CA GLY A 274 -8.25 20.50 6.51
C GLY A 274 -6.90 19.80 6.49
N ILE A 275 -6.07 20.17 7.46
CA ILE A 275 -4.77 19.56 7.72
C ILE A 275 -4.67 19.24 9.21
N ALA A 276 -4.22 18.02 9.52
CA ALA A 276 -3.98 17.60 10.89
C ALA A 276 -2.64 18.17 11.41
N LYS A 277 -2.52 18.27 12.73
CA LYS A 277 -1.34 18.81 13.42
C LYS A 277 -0.07 17.99 13.16
N ASP A 278 -0.21 16.71 12.82
CA ASP A 278 0.87 15.81 12.42
C ASP A 278 1.27 15.94 10.93
N GLY A 279 0.64 16.84 10.17
CA GLY A 279 0.97 17.13 8.78
C GLY A 279 0.26 16.27 7.74
N ASN A 280 -0.65 15.38 8.16
CA ASN A 280 -1.48 14.57 7.25
C ASN A 280 -2.74 15.33 6.80
N ILE A 281 -3.18 15.05 5.57
CA ILE A 281 -4.35 15.67 4.95
C ILE A 281 -5.62 15.17 5.63
N ILE A 282 -6.62 16.04 5.78
CA ILE A 282 -7.98 15.67 6.19
C ILE A 282 -8.88 15.84 4.97
N TYR A 283 -9.40 14.73 4.44
CA TYR A 283 -10.33 14.72 3.32
C TYR A 283 -11.79 14.75 3.77
N GLY A 284 -12.70 15.11 2.86
CA GLY A 284 -14.14 14.96 3.04
C GLY A 284 -14.57 13.50 3.05
N PRO A 285 -15.88 13.22 3.09
CA PRO A 285 -16.40 11.89 3.38
C PRO A 285 -16.47 10.98 2.14
N TYR A 286 -16.16 11.49 0.95
CA TYR A 286 -16.31 10.79 -0.33
C TYR A 286 -14.98 10.63 -1.07
N ASP A 287 -14.82 9.51 -1.77
CA ASP A 287 -13.69 9.20 -2.66
C ASP A 287 -13.88 9.78 -4.08
N ASP A 288 -12.90 9.55 -4.95
CA ASP A 288 -12.88 10.00 -6.35
C ASP A 288 -14.01 9.43 -7.21
N ASP A 289 -14.56 8.27 -6.84
CA ASP A 289 -15.71 7.66 -7.50
C ASP A 289 -17.05 8.16 -6.92
N GLY A 290 -17.00 9.02 -5.91
CA GLY A 290 -18.15 9.55 -5.20
C GLY A 290 -18.76 8.59 -4.17
N GLY A 291 -18.11 7.46 -3.90
CA GLY A 291 -18.46 6.54 -2.82
C GLY A 291 -18.01 7.08 -1.46
N PRO A 292 -18.64 6.65 -0.35
CA PRO A 292 -18.16 7.00 0.98
C PRO A 292 -16.79 6.38 1.23
N ILE A 293 -15.87 7.13 1.84
CA ILE A 293 -14.56 6.60 2.19
C ILE A 293 -14.71 5.64 3.38
N THR A 294 -14.58 4.33 3.13
CA THR A 294 -14.67 3.27 4.15
C THR A 294 -13.31 2.76 4.65
N GLY A 295 -13.29 1.83 5.61
CA GLY A 295 -12.05 1.15 6.03
C GLY A 295 -11.11 2.03 6.84
N LEU A 296 -11.67 3.00 7.56
CA LEU A 296 -10.96 3.91 8.44
C LEU A 296 -10.47 3.16 9.69
N ASP A 297 -9.31 3.54 10.19
CA ASP A 297 -8.77 3.04 11.45
C ASP A 297 -9.38 3.75 12.67
N VAL A 298 -8.91 3.38 13.87
CA VAL A 298 -9.40 3.97 15.13
C VAL A 298 -9.13 5.47 15.25
N CYS A 299 -8.15 6.02 14.54
CA CYS A 299 -7.89 7.46 14.47
C CYS A 299 -8.73 8.16 13.40
N ASN A 300 -9.60 7.43 12.70
CA ASN A 300 -10.44 7.87 11.60
C ASN A 300 -9.61 8.31 10.37
N GLY A 301 -8.51 7.60 10.14
CA GLY A 301 -7.68 7.75 8.95
C GLY A 301 -7.43 6.44 8.20
N ARG A 302 -6.86 6.54 7.01
CA ARG A 302 -6.46 5.41 6.16
C ARG A 302 -5.42 5.86 5.15
N GLU A 303 -4.81 4.92 4.45
CA GLU A 303 -4.00 5.24 3.28
C GLU A 303 -4.89 5.60 2.08
N ILE A 304 -4.56 6.72 1.44
CA ILE A 304 -5.16 7.26 0.20
C ILE A 304 -3.98 7.71 -0.66
N ASP A 305 -3.87 7.19 -1.88
CA ASP A 305 -2.78 7.47 -2.82
C ASP A 305 -1.36 7.30 -2.23
N GLY A 306 -1.15 6.23 -1.45
CA GLY A 306 0.15 5.95 -0.83
C GLY A 306 0.51 6.86 0.34
N THR A 307 -0.44 7.68 0.80
CA THR A 307 -0.27 8.63 1.90
C THR A 307 -1.34 8.42 2.96
N TYR A 308 -0.96 8.37 4.23
CA TYR A 308 -1.94 8.32 5.30
C TYR A 308 -2.67 9.66 5.43
N SER A 309 -3.98 9.60 5.46
CA SER A 309 -4.86 10.77 5.52
C SER A 309 -6.03 10.49 6.46
N TYR A 310 -6.51 11.52 7.12
CA TYR A 310 -7.73 11.48 7.92
C TYR A 310 -8.95 11.78 7.05
N VAL A 311 -10.12 11.36 7.51
CA VAL A 311 -11.37 11.53 6.78
C VAL A 311 -12.39 12.20 7.68
N GLY A 312 -12.88 13.37 7.28
CA GLY A 312 -14.03 13.99 7.89
C GLY A 312 -15.27 13.13 7.64
N SER A 313 -15.99 12.77 8.70
CA SER A 313 -17.11 11.83 8.61
C SER A 313 -18.31 12.25 9.47
N GLU A 314 -19.41 11.54 9.27
CA GLU A 314 -20.65 11.66 10.06
C GLU A 314 -20.67 10.79 11.33
N THR A 315 -19.64 9.97 11.52
CA THR A 315 -19.45 9.07 12.64
C THR A 315 -18.23 9.48 13.45
N PHE A 316 -18.22 9.17 14.74
CA PHE A 316 -17.12 9.57 15.59
C PHE A 316 -15.92 8.64 15.42
N PRO A 317 -14.67 9.15 15.52
CA PRO A 317 -14.28 10.54 15.81
C PRO A 317 -14.24 11.40 14.54
N TYR A 318 -15.22 12.30 14.35
CA TYR A 318 -15.60 12.98 13.10
C TYR A 318 -14.49 13.57 12.19
N PHE A 319 -13.25 13.70 12.67
CA PHE A 319 -12.05 14.09 11.93
C PHE A 319 -10.88 13.15 12.24
N SER A 320 -9.84 13.60 12.94
CA SER A 320 -8.83 12.73 13.54
C SER A 320 -9.19 12.49 15.01
N GLY A 321 -9.18 11.24 15.47
CA GLY A 321 -9.33 10.92 16.91
C GLY A 321 -8.00 10.76 17.64
N CYS A 322 -6.94 10.45 16.91
CA CYS A 322 -5.56 10.33 17.38
C CYS A 322 -4.59 10.62 16.23
N PHE A 323 -3.28 10.66 16.52
CA PHE A 323 -2.26 10.93 15.51
C PHE A 323 -1.52 9.67 15.04
N GLY A 324 -1.36 9.55 13.72
CA GLY A 324 -0.72 8.44 13.04
C GLY A 324 -1.69 7.29 12.73
N PRO A 325 -1.24 6.29 11.96
CA PRO A 325 -2.08 5.13 11.64
C PRO A 325 -2.49 4.40 12.92
N GLY A 326 -3.78 4.20 13.15
CA GLY A 326 -4.30 3.43 14.28
C GLY A 326 -4.18 1.92 14.03
N ASN A 327 -3.62 1.16 14.97
CA ASN A 327 -3.39 -0.29 14.79
C ASN A 327 -4.63 -1.20 15.03
N TYR A 328 -5.86 -0.67 14.97
CA TYR A 328 -7.05 -1.36 15.52
C TYR A 328 -8.30 -1.33 14.62
N PRO A 329 -8.43 -2.28 13.66
CA PRO A 329 -9.61 -2.37 12.78
C PRO A 329 -10.83 -3.03 13.43
N ALA A 330 -10.72 -3.50 14.69
CA ALA A 330 -11.86 -4.01 15.47
C ALA A 330 -12.79 -2.89 15.95
N PHE A 331 -12.32 -1.64 15.94
CA PHE A 331 -13.10 -0.47 16.24
C PHE A 331 -13.36 0.27 14.94
N GLN A 332 -14.51 -0.01 14.33
CA GLN A 332 -15.01 0.76 13.20
C GLN A 332 -15.57 2.08 13.72
N PRO A 333 -15.45 3.20 12.97
CA PRO A 333 -16.20 4.41 13.27
C PRO A 333 -17.69 4.06 13.43
N ALA A 334 -18.25 4.40 14.58
CA ALA A 334 -19.63 4.15 14.93
C ALA A 334 -20.28 5.45 15.40
N TYR A 335 -21.61 5.47 15.47
CA TYR A 335 -22.28 6.53 16.21
C TYR A 335 -21.81 6.47 17.67
N THR A 336 -21.49 7.62 18.27
CA THR A 336 -21.05 7.62 19.67
C THR A 336 -22.15 7.06 20.56
N THR A 337 -21.77 6.19 21.49
CA THR A 337 -22.64 5.78 22.60
C THR A 337 -22.29 6.54 23.87
N ASN A 338 -21.52 7.63 23.76
CA ASN A 338 -20.88 8.35 24.86
C ASN A 338 -21.90 9.08 25.73
N GLY A 339 -22.56 8.30 26.59
CA GLY A 339 -23.22 8.79 27.78
C GLY A 339 -22.22 8.88 28.91
N LEU A 340 -22.19 10.01 29.60
CA LEU A 340 -21.34 10.31 30.75
C LEU A 340 -21.32 9.19 31.83
N ALA A 341 -22.31 8.30 31.84
CA ALA A 341 -22.44 7.16 32.74
C ALA A 341 -21.40 6.03 32.55
N ALA A 342 -20.68 5.96 31.42
CA ALA A 342 -19.57 5.00 31.25
C ALA A 342 -18.30 5.40 32.03
N TYR A 343 -18.23 6.63 32.55
CA TYR A 343 -17.00 7.22 33.10
C TYR A 343 -17.02 7.50 34.62
N ILE A 344 -18.09 7.14 35.33
CA ILE A 344 -18.07 7.12 36.80
C ILE A 344 -18.29 5.69 37.24
N LYS A 345 -17.22 5.03 37.67
CA LYS A 345 -17.25 3.72 38.32
C LYS A 345 -18.13 3.79 39.58
N PRO A 346 -19.30 3.12 39.65
CA PRO A 346 -19.89 2.80 40.93
C PRO A 346 -19.31 1.45 41.35
N SER A 347 -18.81 1.42 42.57
CA SER A 347 -18.57 0.21 43.34
C SER A 347 -19.70 -0.82 43.15
N THR A 348 -19.30 -2.06 42.85
CA THR A 348 -19.96 -3.34 43.23
C THR A 348 -21.36 -3.66 42.73
N THR A 349 -21.45 -4.77 41.97
CA THR A 349 -22.31 -5.97 42.16
C THR A 349 -23.05 -6.42 40.89
N ALA A 350 -23.01 -7.74 40.67
CA ALA A 350 -23.52 -8.54 39.57
C ALA A 350 -25.02 -8.36 39.23
N THR A 351 -25.42 -8.69 37.99
CA THR A 351 -26.20 -9.91 37.65
C THR A 351 -26.64 -9.90 36.17
N THR A 352 -26.33 -11.01 35.50
CA THR A 352 -26.98 -11.76 34.41
C THR A 352 -28.34 -11.27 33.88
N THR A 353 -28.56 -11.37 32.54
CA THR A 353 -29.57 -12.24 31.86
C THR A 353 -29.96 -11.75 30.44
N THR A 354 -29.46 -12.50 29.45
CA THR A 354 -30.06 -13.04 28.19
C THR A 354 -31.09 -12.30 27.31
N ALA A 355 -30.72 -12.19 26.01
CA ALA A 355 -31.45 -12.51 24.76
C ALA A 355 -32.75 -11.72 24.41
N THR A 356 -33.21 -11.53 23.16
CA THR A 356 -33.12 -12.33 21.91
C THR A 356 -33.63 -11.45 20.73
N THR A 357 -33.09 -11.62 19.50
CA THR A 357 -33.73 -11.66 18.14
C THR A 357 -34.83 -10.63 17.75
N THR A 358 -35.01 -10.13 16.51
CA THR A 358 -34.89 -10.63 15.12
C THR A 358 -35.27 -9.44 14.22
N ALA A 359 -34.54 -9.14 13.13
CA ALA A 359 -34.82 -9.45 11.71
C ALA A 359 -36.00 -8.72 11.03
N GLY A 360 -35.79 -8.37 9.76
CA GLY A 360 -36.79 -7.83 8.81
C GLY A 360 -36.26 -6.54 8.15
N GLU A 361 -35.37 -6.56 7.15
CA GLU A 361 -35.48 -7.09 5.78
C GLU A 361 -36.31 -6.19 4.84
N THR A 362 -35.89 -6.13 3.57
CA THR A 362 -36.58 -5.70 2.34
C THR A 362 -36.69 -4.20 2.01
N THR A 363 -36.54 -3.72 0.78
CA THR A 363 -35.85 -4.12 -0.49
C THR A 363 -36.15 -2.98 -1.49
N ALA A 364 -35.33 -2.90 -2.55
CA ALA A 364 -35.69 -2.47 -3.90
C ALA A 364 -35.95 -0.96 -4.14
N SER A 365 -35.66 -0.38 -5.30
CA SER A 365 -34.91 -0.77 -6.51
C SER A 365 -35.04 0.43 -7.47
N SER A 366 -34.14 0.47 -8.46
CA SER A 366 -34.42 0.83 -9.85
C SER A 366 -33.93 2.21 -10.35
N THR A 367 -32.87 2.13 -11.19
CA THR A 367 -32.77 2.60 -12.60
C THR A 367 -32.98 4.10 -12.89
N THR A 368 -32.21 4.80 -13.74
CA THR A 368 -31.68 4.40 -15.06
C THR A 368 -30.76 5.51 -15.64
N ALA A 369 -29.81 5.09 -16.48
CA ALA A 369 -29.36 5.71 -17.75
C ALA A 369 -28.59 7.06 -17.77
N ALA A 370 -27.26 6.90 -17.82
CA ALA A 370 -26.34 7.30 -18.91
C ALA A 370 -26.60 8.56 -19.75
N THR A 371 -25.56 9.42 -19.84
CA THR A 371 -25.19 10.05 -21.12
C THR A 371 -23.69 10.34 -21.17
N THR A 372 -23.07 9.87 -22.25
CA THR A 372 -21.65 9.98 -22.60
C THR A 372 -21.37 11.31 -23.29
N ALA A 373 -20.24 11.95 -22.99
CA ALA A 373 -19.65 12.97 -23.87
C ALA A 373 -18.12 12.96 -23.76
N ALA A 374 -17.49 12.55 -24.86
CA ALA A 374 -16.04 12.58 -25.09
C ALA A 374 -15.62 13.96 -25.63
N THR A 375 -14.46 14.49 -25.21
CA THR A 375 -13.65 15.46 -25.99
C THR A 375 -12.23 15.49 -25.43
N THR A 376 -11.29 14.74 -26.01
CA THR A 376 -10.20 15.18 -26.91
C THR A 376 -8.97 15.77 -26.20
N VAL A 377 -7.93 14.94 -26.18
CA VAL A 377 -6.58 15.13 -25.65
C VAL A 377 -5.76 16.05 -26.56
N VAL A 378 -5.06 17.03 -25.98
CA VAL A 378 -3.93 17.73 -26.63
C VAL A 378 -2.64 17.17 -26.02
N SER A 379 -1.89 16.45 -26.84
CA SER A 379 -0.61 15.84 -26.47
C SER A 379 0.52 16.85 -26.66
N THR A 380 1.23 17.19 -25.58
CA THR A 380 2.58 17.78 -25.64
C THR A 380 3.57 16.75 -25.14
N THR A 381 4.42 16.29 -26.05
CA THR A 381 5.49 15.31 -25.84
C THR A 381 6.50 15.79 -24.79
N ALA A 382 6.51 15.13 -23.62
CA ALA A 382 7.55 15.26 -22.60
C ALA A 382 8.71 14.29 -22.89
N GLY A 383 9.94 14.77 -22.74
CA GLY A 383 11.17 14.04 -23.01
C GLY A 383 11.41 12.85 -22.09
N HIS A 384 11.93 11.77 -22.69
CA HIS A 384 12.65 10.61 -22.13
C HIS A 384 12.69 10.48 -20.59
N GLY A 385 11.63 9.91 -20.01
CA GLY A 385 11.62 9.39 -18.65
C GLY A 385 12.37 8.06 -18.54
N ALA A 386 13.04 7.83 -17.43
CA ALA A 386 13.73 6.56 -17.13
C ALA A 386 12.76 5.38 -17.26
N THR A 387 13.05 4.43 -18.17
CA THR A 387 12.23 3.24 -18.39
C THR A 387 12.30 2.32 -17.17
N ARG A 388 11.15 2.02 -16.56
CA ARG A 388 11.03 1.03 -15.47
C ARG A 388 11.49 -0.37 -15.92
N PRO A 389 12.22 -1.14 -15.09
CA PRO A 389 12.76 -2.45 -15.49
C PRO A 389 11.66 -3.52 -15.61
N GLY A 390 11.91 -4.56 -16.38
CA GLY A 390 11.15 -5.81 -16.27
C GLY A 390 11.59 -6.61 -15.04
N ILE A 391 10.65 -7.28 -14.38
CA ILE A 391 10.87 -8.10 -13.19
C ILE A 391 10.48 -9.54 -13.54
N LEU A 392 11.41 -10.48 -13.35
CA LEU A 392 11.17 -11.91 -13.49
C LEU A 392 11.46 -12.59 -12.15
N ILE A 393 10.47 -13.26 -11.60
CA ILE A 393 10.66 -14.23 -10.51
C ILE A 393 10.60 -15.62 -11.13
N PHE A 394 11.75 -16.30 -11.12
CA PHE A 394 11.86 -17.70 -11.52
C PHE A 394 11.89 -18.58 -10.26
N HIS A 395 10.82 -19.33 -10.02
CA HIS A 395 10.63 -20.10 -8.78
C HIS A 395 10.37 -21.58 -9.08
N ALA A 396 11.46 -22.35 -9.13
CA ALA A 396 11.41 -23.80 -9.33
C ALA A 396 10.95 -24.55 -8.06
N ASP A 397 10.23 -25.66 -8.25
CA ASP A 397 9.62 -26.44 -7.17
C ASP A 397 10.55 -27.55 -6.65
N ASP A 398 10.64 -27.77 -5.34
CA ASP A 398 11.55 -28.74 -4.69
C ASP A 398 13.05 -28.60 -5.05
N MET A 399 13.48 -27.41 -5.50
CA MET A 399 14.89 -27.18 -5.83
C MET A 399 15.72 -26.88 -4.58
N LEU A 400 16.61 -27.81 -4.22
CA LEU A 400 17.50 -27.64 -3.06
C LEU A 400 18.61 -26.61 -3.33
N PRO A 401 19.04 -25.81 -2.33
CA PRO A 401 20.04 -24.75 -2.52
C PRO A 401 21.38 -25.22 -3.14
N HIS A 402 21.80 -26.45 -2.83
CA HIS A 402 23.07 -27.00 -3.30
C HIS A 402 23.08 -27.35 -4.81
N TYR A 403 21.93 -27.29 -5.48
CA TYR A 403 21.83 -27.33 -6.93
C TYR A 403 22.12 -25.99 -7.60
N LEU A 404 22.08 -24.87 -6.84
CA LEU A 404 22.28 -23.50 -7.32
C LEU A 404 23.59 -22.85 -6.82
N ASP A 405 24.04 -23.21 -5.62
CA ASP A 405 25.30 -22.72 -5.05
C ASP A 405 26.05 -23.84 -4.27
N PRO A 406 27.29 -24.21 -4.66
CA PRO A 406 28.05 -25.21 -3.91
C PRO A 406 28.43 -24.79 -2.50
N ALA A 407 28.51 -23.48 -2.23
CA ALA A 407 28.83 -22.96 -0.90
C ALA A 407 27.74 -23.31 0.13
N THR A 408 26.54 -23.65 -0.31
CA THR A 408 25.40 -24.04 0.56
C THR A 408 25.45 -25.51 1.00
N ALA A 409 26.43 -26.29 0.53
CA ALA A 409 26.69 -27.66 0.98
C ALA A 409 28.19 -27.93 1.15
N PRO A 410 28.84 -27.30 2.16
CA PRO A 410 30.26 -27.51 2.43
C PRO A 410 30.48 -28.97 2.86
N GLY A 411 30.99 -29.79 1.94
CA GLY A 411 31.20 -31.23 2.15
C GLY A 411 30.84 -32.12 0.96
N LEU A 412 30.11 -31.59 -0.03
CA LEU A 412 29.92 -32.32 -1.30
C LEU A 412 31.24 -32.32 -2.11
N PRO A 413 31.68 -33.48 -2.64
CA PRO A 413 32.80 -33.55 -3.58
C PRO A 413 32.62 -32.53 -4.73
N PRO A 414 33.69 -31.86 -5.21
CA PRO A 414 33.60 -30.90 -6.31
C PRO A 414 32.92 -31.42 -7.59
N ALA A 415 33.05 -32.72 -7.90
CA ALA A 415 32.36 -33.36 -9.02
C ALA A 415 30.83 -33.42 -8.87
N LEU A 416 30.32 -33.28 -7.63
CA LEU A 416 28.91 -33.20 -7.27
C LEU A 416 28.48 -31.75 -6.97
N GLN A 417 29.27 -30.75 -7.39
CA GLN A 417 28.89 -29.35 -7.30
C GLN A 417 28.43 -28.90 -8.70
N LEU A 418 27.10 -28.86 -8.91
CA LEU A 418 26.54 -28.36 -10.17
C LEU A 418 26.95 -26.92 -10.48
N PRO A 419 27.11 -26.02 -9.49
CA PRO A 419 27.44 -24.63 -9.77
C PRO A 419 28.90 -24.26 -9.43
N THR A 420 29.91 -24.98 -9.92
CA THR A 420 31.29 -24.43 -10.05
C THR A 420 32.28 -25.29 -10.85
N ALA A 421 31.98 -26.56 -11.17
CA ALA A 421 33.00 -27.44 -11.78
C ALA A 421 32.65 -28.04 -13.17
N SER A 422 31.37 -28.06 -13.59
CA SER A 422 30.95 -28.88 -14.74
C SER A 422 30.61 -28.11 -16.03
N GLY A 423 30.40 -26.78 -15.97
CA GLY A 423 29.96 -25.99 -17.13
C GLY A 423 28.57 -26.34 -17.68
N ARG A 424 27.79 -27.15 -16.95
CA ARG A 424 26.46 -27.65 -17.37
C ARG A 424 25.31 -26.69 -17.08
N THR A 425 25.50 -25.75 -16.15
CA THR A 425 24.51 -24.71 -15.77
C THR A 425 25.06 -23.29 -15.99
N PRO A 426 25.46 -22.93 -17.23
CA PRO A 426 26.10 -21.65 -17.51
C PRO A 426 25.21 -20.44 -17.24
N THR A 427 23.88 -20.57 -17.29
CA THR A 427 22.96 -19.46 -17.00
C THR A 427 22.97 -19.13 -15.51
N PHE A 428 22.84 -20.15 -14.65
CA PHE A 428 22.90 -19.96 -13.20
C PHE A 428 24.29 -19.48 -12.76
N ASP A 429 25.37 -20.01 -13.38
CA ASP A 429 26.74 -19.52 -13.16
C ASP A 429 26.85 -18.02 -13.46
N ARG A 430 26.30 -17.59 -14.59
CA ARG A 430 26.30 -16.20 -15.01
C ARG A 430 25.46 -15.32 -14.09
N LEU A 431 24.24 -15.73 -13.74
CA LEU A 431 23.38 -14.98 -12.82
C LEU A 431 24.01 -14.79 -11.44
N ARG A 432 24.72 -15.80 -10.95
CA ARG A 432 25.50 -15.69 -9.70
C ARG A 432 26.70 -14.76 -9.84
N ALA A 433 27.41 -14.80 -10.96
CA ALA A 433 28.57 -13.94 -11.20
C ALA A 433 28.20 -12.46 -11.44
N GLU A 434 27.06 -12.20 -12.07
CA GLU A 434 26.57 -10.86 -12.42
C GLU A 434 25.59 -10.28 -11.38
N GLY A 435 25.09 -11.11 -10.46
CA GLY A 435 24.06 -10.75 -9.48
C GLY A 435 24.55 -10.78 -8.04
N THR A 436 23.59 -10.90 -7.12
CA THR A 436 23.82 -11.05 -5.68
C THR A 436 23.21 -12.36 -5.20
N THR A 437 24.01 -13.19 -4.54
CA THR A 437 23.57 -14.47 -3.97
C THR A 437 23.31 -14.34 -2.48
N PHE A 438 22.11 -14.75 -2.04
CA PHE A 438 21.75 -14.83 -0.63
C PHE A 438 21.91 -16.27 -0.13
N THR A 439 22.98 -16.54 0.60
CA THR A 439 23.31 -17.90 1.07
C THR A 439 22.51 -18.35 2.29
N ASN A 440 21.79 -17.43 2.95
CA ASN A 440 20.94 -17.69 4.12
C ASN A 440 19.48 -17.29 3.83
N ALA A 441 18.96 -17.67 2.65
CA ALA A 441 17.55 -17.47 2.29
C ALA A 441 16.72 -18.71 2.67
N TYR A 442 15.67 -18.52 3.46
CA TYR A 442 14.79 -19.58 3.93
C TYR A 442 13.38 -19.43 3.35
N ALA A 443 12.83 -20.52 2.84
CA ALA A 443 11.41 -20.56 2.52
C ALA A 443 10.59 -20.41 3.81
N ALA A 444 9.50 -19.64 3.76
CA ALA A 444 8.63 -19.42 4.92
C ALA A 444 7.91 -20.71 5.37
N SER A 445 7.90 -21.74 4.52
CA SER A 445 7.46 -23.09 4.81
C SER A 445 8.18 -24.09 3.90
N GLY A 446 8.40 -25.31 4.39
CA GLY A 446 8.91 -26.43 3.57
C GLY A 446 7.85 -27.10 2.68
N MET A 447 6.65 -26.51 2.54
CA MET A 447 5.56 -27.03 1.71
C MET A 447 5.24 -26.08 0.55
N CYS A 448 4.84 -26.63 -0.61
CA CYS A 448 4.64 -25.89 -1.86
C CYS A 448 3.69 -24.70 -1.71
N SER A 449 2.42 -24.95 -1.37
CA SER A 449 1.41 -23.87 -1.33
C SER A 449 1.69 -22.83 -0.24
N PRO A 450 2.06 -23.19 1.01
CA PRO A 450 2.45 -22.20 2.01
C PRO A 450 3.66 -21.34 1.62
N SER A 451 4.67 -21.92 0.96
CA SER A 451 5.83 -21.17 0.47
C SER A 451 5.44 -20.15 -0.62
N ARG A 452 4.63 -20.56 -1.60
CA ARG A 452 4.14 -19.70 -2.69
C ARG A 452 3.25 -18.57 -2.16
N GLY A 453 2.34 -18.88 -1.24
CA GLY A 453 1.45 -17.91 -0.62
C GLY A 453 2.24 -16.85 0.15
N ALA A 454 3.26 -17.27 0.90
CA ALA A 454 4.15 -16.35 1.62
C ALA A 454 4.97 -15.47 0.67
N LEU A 455 5.48 -16.01 -0.44
CA LEU A 455 6.22 -15.25 -1.43
C LEU A 455 5.37 -14.14 -2.07
N LEU A 456 4.13 -14.46 -2.48
CA LEU A 456 3.26 -13.49 -3.16
C LEU A 456 2.67 -12.44 -2.22
N THR A 457 2.40 -12.78 -0.96
CA THR A 457 1.73 -11.88 0.00
C THR A 457 2.68 -11.19 0.95
N GLY A 458 3.89 -11.73 1.12
CA GLY A 458 4.82 -11.31 2.17
C GLY A 458 4.44 -11.71 3.58
N ARG A 459 3.45 -12.58 3.75
CA ARG A 459 2.93 -12.96 5.07
C ARG A 459 3.45 -14.34 5.44
N HIS A 460 3.71 -14.55 6.73
CA HIS A 460 3.90 -15.91 7.23
C HIS A 460 2.66 -16.76 6.94
N PRO A 461 2.81 -18.06 6.59
CA PRO A 461 1.67 -18.91 6.26
C PRO A 461 0.60 -19.01 7.35
N SER A 462 0.98 -18.89 8.63
CA SER A 462 0.05 -18.87 9.76
C SER A 462 -0.80 -17.61 9.86
N ARG A 463 -0.42 -16.54 9.17
CA ARG A 463 -1.06 -15.23 9.18
C ARG A 463 -1.76 -14.91 7.86
N ASN A 464 -1.71 -15.81 6.87
CA ASN A 464 -2.46 -15.56 5.65
C ASN A 464 -3.96 -15.79 5.91
N ALA A 465 -4.81 -15.12 5.13
CA ALA A 465 -6.25 -15.08 5.37
C ALA A 465 -6.88 -16.48 5.39
N PHE A 466 -6.38 -17.38 4.54
CA PHE A 466 -6.81 -18.77 4.50
C PHE A 466 -6.44 -19.55 5.78
N GLY A 467 -5.20 -19.43 6.24
CA GLY A 467 -4.71 -20.06 7.46
C GLY A 467 -5.40 -19.55 8.73
N GLU A 468 -5.66 -18.24 8.80
CA GLU A 468 -6.42 -17.62 9.90
C GLU A 468 -7.86 -18.16 9.95
N GLU A 469 -8.55 -18.21 8.80
CA GLU A 469 -9.92 -18.70 8.72
C GLU A 469 -10.03 -20.19 9.08
N ARG A 470 -9.12 -21.03 8.56
CA ARG A 470 -9.08 -22.47 8.88
C ARG A 470 -8.86 -22.70 10.37
N THR A 471 -7.97 -21.93 10.99
CA THR A 471 -7.70 -22.00 12.44
C THR A 471 -8.95 -21.65 13.25
N ARG A 472 -9.66 -20.58 12.87
CA ARG A 472 -10.89 -20.15 13.53
C ARG A 472 -12.00 -21.21 13.44
N ARG A 473 -12.21 -21.79 12.25
CA ARG A 473 -13.24 -22.83 12.01
C ARG A 473 -12.98 -24.11 12.79
N ALA A 474 -11.72 -24.54 12.90
CA ALA A 474 -11.37 -25.80 13.54
C ALA A 474 -11.65 -25.82 15.06
N LEU A 475 -11.78 -24.66 15.70
CA LEU A 475 -11.74 -24.55 17.17
C LEU A 475 -12.90 -23.78 17.81
N GLY A 476 -13.76 -23.15 17.00
CA GLY A 476 -15.00 -22.54 17.46
C GLY A 476 -14.87 -21.47 18.57
N SER A 477 -13.67 -20.90 18.83
CA SER A 477 -13.45 -19.88 19.88
C SER A 477 -12.06 -19.23 19.84
N ASP A 478 -11.87 -18.15 20.62
CA ASP A 478 -10.65 -17.33 20.83
C ASP A 478 -9.56 -18.01 21.69
N VAL A 479 -9.47 -19.34 21.68
CA VAL A 479 -8.48 -20.08 22.48
C VAL A 479 -7.13 -20.14 21.75
N PRO A 480 -6.00 -19.71 22.36
CA PRO A 480 -4.68 -19.86 21.77
C PRO A 480 -4.37 -21.33 21.44
N THR A 481 -3.97 -21.60 20.20
CA THR A 481 -3.79 -22.96 19.69
C THR A 481 -2.52 -23.14 18.86
N ARG A 482 -2.14 -24.40 18.61
CA ARG A 482 -1.06 -24.74 17.70
C ARG A 482 -1.60 -24.79 16.27
N VAL A 483 -1.18 -23.84 15.45
CA VAL A 483 -1.50 -23.81 14.02
C VAL A 483 -0.47 -24.63 13.26
N THR A 484 -0.92 -25.72 12.63
CA THR A 484 -0.18 -26.39 11.57
C THR A 484 -0.82 -25.96 10.25
N VAL A 485 -0.05 -25.34 9.36
CA VAL A 485 -0.50 -24.96 8.01
C VAL A 485 0.14 -25.92 7.00
N PRO A 486 -0.38 -27.15 6.84
CA PRO A 486 0.16 -28.10 5.86
C PRO A 486 -0.14 -27.66 4.42
N TRP A 487 -1.19 -26.85 4.24
CA TRP A 487 -1.71 -26.39 2.97
C TRP A 487 -2.21 -24.95 3.11
N THR A 488 -2.17 -24.19 2.03
CA THR A 488 -2.78 -22.86 1.98
C THR A 488 -3.31 -22.53 0.60
N ALA A 489 -4.14 -21.50 0.52
CA ALA A 489 -4.60 -20.91 -0.73
C ALA A 489 -4.47 -19.38 -0.67
N LEU A 490 -4.51 -18.75 -1.84
CA LEU A 490 -4.66 -17.30 -1.95
C LEU A 490 -6.15 -16.97 -1.96
N ALA A 491 -6.66 -16.40 -0.85
CA ALA A 491 -8.09 -16.18 -0.65
C ALA A 491 -8.35 -14.96 0.24
N GLY A 492 -9.60 -14.50 0.28
CA GLY A 492 -10.00 -13.34 1.08
C GLY A 492 -9.19 -12.09 0.71
N VAL A 493 -8.70 -11.37 1.72
CA VAL A 493 -7.90 -10.16 1.51
C VAL A 493 -6.60 -10.41 0.74
N ASP A 494 -5.98 -11.58 0.90
CA ASP A 494 -4.70 -11.90 0.25
C ASP A 494 -4.84 -12.14 -1.26
N LEU A 495 -6.06 -12.40 -1.75
CA LEU A 495 -6.33 -12.51 -3.19
C LEU A 495 -6.11 -11.18 -3.91
N GLN A 496 -6.32 -10.05 -3.24
CA GLN A 496 -6.11 -8.71 -3.80
C GLN A 496 -4.92 -7.96 -3.16
N HIS A 497 -4.46 -8.39 -1.98
CA HIS A 497 -3.31 -7.83 -1.28
C HIS A 497 -2.07 -8.71 -1.48
N ASN A 498 -1.55 -8.70 -2.70
CA ASN A 498 -0.36 -9.44 -3.09
C ASN A 498 0.53 -8.64 -4.06
N MET A 499 1.70 -9.20 -4.36
CA MET A 499 2.72 -8.64 -5.23
C MET A 499 2.23 -8.36 -6.67
N PRO A 500 1.50 -9.27 -7.35
CA PRO A 500 0.91 -8.99 -8.66
C PRO A 500 0.02 -7.75 -8.68
N TYR A 501 -0.98 -7.65 -7.78
CA TYR A 501 -1.85 -6.47 -7.70
C TYR A 501 -1.07 -5.18 -7.39
N ALA A 502 -0.08 -5.27 -6.49
CA ALA A 502 0.78 -4.13 -6.21
C ALA A 502 1.51 -3.65 -7.47
N LEU A 503 2.11 -4.57 -8.24
CA LEU A 503 2.82 -4.24 -9.49
C LEU A 503 1.89 -3.80 -10.62
N GLN A 504 0.68 -4.33 -10.71
CA GLN A 504 -0.36 -3.83 -11.64
C GLN A 504 -0.69 -2.37 -11.34
N ALA A 505 -0.89 -2.01 -10.07
CA ALA A 505 -1.10 -0.62 -9.67
C ALA A 505 0.11 0.28 -10.02
N CYS A 506 1.32 -0.29 -10.13
CA CYS A 506 2.52 0.41 -10.61
C CYS A 506 2.60 0.58 -12.14
N GLY A 507 1.60 0.11 -12.89
CA GLY A 507 1.58 0.12 -14.35
C GLY A 507 2.41 -0.97 -15.02
N TYR A 508 2.76 -2.04 -14.28
CA TYR A 508 3.36 -3.23 -14.88
C TYR A 508 2.26 -4.09 -15.51
N LEU A 509 2.55 -4.66 -16.68
CA LEU A 509 1.81 -5.81 -17.16
C LEU A 509 2.22 -7.02 -16.31
N THR A 510 1.28 -7.75 -15.73
CA THR A 510 1.58 -8.90 -14.86
C THR A 510 1.27 -10.22 -15.56
N GLY A 511 2.18 -11.18 -15.43
CA GLY A 511 2.08 -12.48 -16.07
C GLY A 511 2.42 -13.62 -15.12
N HIS A 512 1.68 -14.72 -15.23
CA HIS A 512 1.99 -15.98 -14.58
C HIS A 512 2.12 -17.10 -15.60
N VAL A 513 3.16 -17.91 -15.46
CA VAL A 513 3.31 -19.18 -16.18
C VAL A 513 3.84 -20.27 -15.27
N GLY A 514 3.50 -21.52 -15.57
CA GLY A 514 3.90 -22.68 -14.80
C GLY A 514 2.90 -23.00 -13.68
N LYS A 515 3.42 -23.46 -12.54
CA LYS A 515 2.65 -24.00 -11.42
C LYS A 515 2.03 -22.91 -10.55
N TRP A 516 0.72 -22.98 -10.34
CA TRP A 516 -0.01 -22.10 -9.43
C TRP A 516 -0.07 -22.66 -8.00
N HIS A 517 -0.83 -23.73 -7.78
CA HIS A 517 -0.98 -24.47 -6.53
C HIS A 517 -1.33 -23.57 -5.33
N LEU A 518 -2.29 -22.65 -5.52
CA LEU A 518 -2.80 -21.72 -4.52
C LEU A 518 -4.33 -21.56 -4.62
N THR A 519 -5.02 -22.49 -5.29
CA THR A 519 -6.48 -22.46 -5.43
C THR A 519 -7.11 -23.07 -4.18
N PRO A 520 -8.20 -22.51 -3.63
CA PRO A 520 -8.90 -23.11 -2.49
C PRO A 520 -9.32 -24.57 -2.72
N ASP A 521 -9.73 -24.90 -3.94
CA ASP A 521 -10.17 -26.24 -4.35
C ASP A 521 -9.02 -27.27 -4.44
N ASP A 522 -7.75 -26.83 -4.36
CA ASP A 522 -6.58 -27.72 -4.36
C ASP A 522 -6.55 -28.61 -3.11
N GLU A 523 -7.29 -28.26 -2.04
CA GLU A 523 -7.37 -29.03 -0.80
C GLU A 523 -8.16 -30.35 -0.92
N GLU A 524 -8.97 -30.52 -1.96
CA GLU A 524 -9.86 -31.68 -2.13
C GLU A 524 -9.50 -32.56 -3.34
N GLY A 525 -8.38 -32.29 -4.01
CA GLY A 525 -7.86 -33.13 -5.10
C GLY A 525 -8.56 -32.96 -6.46
N GLY A 526 -9.44 -31.98 -6.62
CA GLY A 526 -10.20 -31.72 -7.86
C GLY A 526 -9.59 -30.66 -8.81
N SER A 527 -8.28 -30.42 -8.72
CA SER A 527 -7.68 -29.21 -9.31
C SER A 527 -7.69 -29.20 -10.85
N TYR A 528 -7.53 -30.36 -11.49
CA TYR A 528 -7.42 -30.47 -12.96
C TYR A 528 -8.74 -30.76 -13.68
N ASP A 529 -9.85 -30.99 -12.95
CA ASP A 529 -11.14 -31.34 -13.54
C ASP A 529 -11.86 -30.14 -14.18
N ALA A 530 -11.49 -28.93 -13.77
CA ALA A 530 -12.02 -27.71 -14.35
C ALA A 530 -11.46 -27.47 -15.77
N PRO A 531 -12.26 -26.93 -16.71
CA PRO A 531 -11.74 -26.49 -18.00
C PRO A 531 -10.56 -25.52 -17.85
N TYR A 532 -9.57 -25.61 -18.74
CA TYR A 532 -8.34 -24.82 -18.67
C TYR A 532 -8.58 -23.30 -18.58
N ASP A 533 -9.59 -22.77 -19.30
CA ASP A 533 -9.93 -21.34 -19.25
C ASP A 533 -10.47 -20.91 -17.87
N LYS A 534 -11.16 -21.80 -17.17
CA LYS A 534 -11.62 -21.57 -15.80
C LYS A 534 -10.45 -21.59 -14.82
N GLN A 535 -9.48 -22.47 -15.02
CA GLN A 535 -8.23 -22.48 -14.25
C GLN A 535 -7.46 -21.17 -14.44
N GLN A 536 -7.31 -20.71 -15.69
CA GLN A 536 -6.67 -19.42 -15.99
C GLN A 536 -7.36 -18.27 -15.27
N LYS A 537 -8.70 -18.19 -15.34
CA LYS A 537 -9.49 -17.14 -14.65
C LYS A 537 -9.30 -17.16 -13.13
N ALA A 538 -9.16 -18.34 -12.53
CA ALA A 538 -8.92 -18.46 -11.09
C ALA A 538 -7.57 -17.83 -10.70
N VAL A 539 -6.54 -17.99 -11.53
CA VAL A 539 -5.23 -17.37 -11.31
C VAL A 539 -5.25 -15.88 -11.67
N GLN A 540 -5.94 -15.47 -12.73
CA GLN A 540 -6.08 -14.06 -13.11
C GLN A 540 -6.71 -13.23 -11.98
N ALA A 541 -7.63 -13.80 -11.22
CA ALA A 541 -8.23 -13.16 -10.05
C ALA A 541 -7.20 -12.74 -8.98
N ALA A 542 -6.00 -13.32 -8.99
CA ALA A 542 -4.87 -12.96 -8.13
C ALA A 542 -4.02 -11.78 -8.64
N GLY A 543 -4.47 -11.06 -9.68
CA GLY A 543 -3.79 -9.86 -10.17
C GLY A 543 -2.81 -10.11 -11.31
N PHE A 544 -3.07 -11.13 -12.13
CA PHE A 544 -2.29 -11.44 -13.33
C PHE A 544 -3.10 -11.11 -14.59
N ASP A 545 -2.58 -10.20 -15.44
CA ASP A 545 -3.19 -9.87 -16.73
C ASP A 545 -3.09 -11.05 -17.72
N TYR A 546 -1.95 -11.75 -17.67
CA TYR A 546 -1.65 -12.90 -18.52
C TYR A 546 -1.45 -14.16 -17.68
N VAL A 547 -2.15 -15.23 -18.04
CA VAL A 547 -1.96 -16.56 -17.45
C VAL A 547 -1.98 -17.59 -18.57
N ASP A 548 -0.86 -18.29 -18.79
CA ASP A 548 -0.78 -19.43 -19.73
C ASP A 548 0.41 -20.33 -19.33
N GLY A 549 0.64 -21.46 -20.00
CA GLY A 549 1.65 -22.41 -19.53
C GLY A 549 1.29 -23.00 -18.16
N LEU A 550 0.00 -23.03 -17.81
CA LEU A 550 -0.49 -23.20 -16.45
C LEU A 550 -0.55 -24.68 -16.03
N TYR A 551 0.01 -24.95 -14.86
CA TYR A 551 -0.21 -26.16 -14.08
C TYR A 551 -0.93 -25.76 -12.79
N ILE A 552 -2.23 -26.03 -12.70
CA ILE A 552 -3.04 -25.52 -11.59
C ILE A 552 -2.62 -26.12 -10.24
N SER A 553 -2.12 -27.36 -10.20
CA SER A 553 -1.64 -28.04 -8.99
C SER A 553 -0.53 -29.07 -9.26
N ASN A 554 -0.20 -29.93 -8.29
CA ASN A 554 0.76 -31.03 -8.42
C ASN A 554 0.35 -32.03 -9.50
N LEU A 555 1.32 -32.51 -10.29
CA LEU A 555 1.09 -33.60 -11.26
C LEU A 555 0.71 -34.93 -10.60
N GLY A 556 0.94 -35.10 -9.29
CA GLY A 556 0.43 -36.27 -8.54
C GLY A 556 -1.06 -36.19 -8.19
N SER A 557 -1.70 -35.03 -8.37
CA SER A 557 -3.09 -34.76 -7.92
C SER A 557 -4.15 -34.80 -9.03
N CYS A 558 -3.73 -34.99 -10.28
CA CYS A 558 -4.60 -34.89 -11.46
C CYS A 558 -5.28 -36.22 -11.87
N GLY A 559 -5.00 -37.34 -11.19
CA GLY A 559 -5.56 -38.65 -11.55
C GLY A 559 -5.34 -38.99 -13.04
N ASP A 560 -6.41 -39.42 -13.71
CA ASP A 560 -6.39 -39.77 -15.14
C ASP A 560 -6.09 -38.57 -16.06
N ALA A 561 -6.26 -37.32 -15.60
CA ALA A 561 -6.03 -36.15 -16.44
C ALA A 561 -4.57 -36.04 -16.91
N CYS A 562 -3.60 -36.46 -16.08
CA CYS A 562 -2.18 -36.48 -16.48
C CYS A 562 -1.79 -37.69 -17.34
N ALA A 563 -2.72 -38.55 -17.76
CA ALA A 563 -2.39 -39.63 -18.70
C ALA A 563 -1.84 -39.09 -20.04
N SER A 564 -2.18 -37.85 -20.39
CA SER A 564 -1.82 -37.21 -21.67
C SER A 564 -0.73 -36.14 -21.55
N PHE A 565 -0.28 -35.79 -20.35
CA PHE A 565 0.71 -34.72 -20.16
C PHE A 565 1.52 -34.88 -18.87
N THR A 566 2.65 -34.18 -18.82
CA THR A 566 3.57 -34.16 -17.67
C THR A 566 4.34 -32.83 -17.64
N HIS A 567 5.51 -32.78 -17.00
CA HIS A 567 6.43 -31.65 -17.09
C HIS A 567 6.73 -31.28 -18.55
N ASN A 568 6.46 -30.02 -18.91
CA ASN A 568 6.73 -29.47 -20.24
C ASN A 568 7.38 -28.09 -20.07
N VAL A 569 8.70 -28.08 -19.84
CA VAL A 569 9.46 -26.85 -19.60
C VAL A 569 9.59 -26.03 -20.89
N GLU A 570 9.58 -26.68 -22.05
CA GLU A 570 9.56 -26.02 -23.36
C GLU A 570 8.32 -25.12 -23.48
N TRP A 571 7.14 -25.65 -23.15
CA TRP A 571 5.87 -24.92 -23.21
C TRP A 571 5.82 -23.76 -22.22
N VAL A 572 6.22 -23.99 -20.95
CA VAL A 572 6.26 -22.91 -19.94
C VAL A 572 7.22 -21.80 -20.37
N THR A 573 8.38 -22.14 -20.96
CA THR A 573 9.34 -21.16 -21.49
C THR A 573 8.77 -20.42 -22.68
N ASP A 574 8.09 -21.09 -23.59
CA ASP A 574 7.47 -20.48 -24.77
C ASP A 574 6.41 -19.45 -24.38
N LYS A 575 5.59 -19.77 -23.37
CA LYS A 575 4.57 -18.88 -22.82
C LYS A 575 5.13 -17.72 -22.01
N ALA A 576 6.25 -17.93 -21.31
CA ALA A 576 7.00 -16.83 -20.70
C ALA A 576 7.49 -15.82 -21.75
N MET A 577 8.06 -16.32 -22.85
CA MET A 577 8.57 -15.48 -23.94
C MET A 577 7.46 -14.76 -24.70
N GLU A 578 6.32 -15.42 -24.90
CA GLU A 578 5.12 -14.82 -25.49
C GLU A 578 4.64 -13.60 -24.67
N PHE A 579 4.60 -13.74 -23.34
CA PHE A 579 4.25 -12.64 -22.44
C PHE A 579 5.25 -11.49 -22.48
N ILE A 580 6.55 -11.79 -22.47
CA ILE A 580 7.59 -10.75 -22.56
C ILE A 580 7.47 -10.00 -23.89
N ASP A 581 7.21 -10.69 -25.00
CA ASP A 581 6.95 -10.07 -26.31
C ASP A 581 5.72 -9.17 -26.30
N MET A 582 4.64 -9.62 -25.65
CA MET A 582 3.42 -8.83 -25.47
C MET A 582 3.71 -7.53 -24.71
N ALA A 583 4.40 -7.61 -23.56
CA ALA A 583 4.76 -6.44 -22.77
C ALA A 583 5.64 -5.46 -23.55
N GLN A 584 6.62 -5.98 -24.30
CA GLN A 584 7.49 -5.17 -25.17
C GLN A 584 6.70 -4.46 -26.28
N LYS A 585 5.77 -5.18 -26.91
CA LYS A 585 4.91 -4.62 -27.97
C LYS A 585 3.97 -3.53 -27.43
N GLU A 586 3.49 -3.68 -26.20
CA GLU A 586 2.67 -2.68 -25.51
C GLU A 586 3.48 -1.51 -24.93
N GLY A 587 4.82 -1.61 -24.91
CA GLY A 587 5.68 -0.60 -24.30
C GLY A 587 5.53 -0.51 -22.76
N LYS A 588 5.10 -1.59 -22.11
CA LYS A 588 4.91 -1.65 -20.64
C LYS A 588 6.08 -2.38 -19.96
N PRO A 589 6.49 -1.97 -18.75
CA PRO A 589 7.31 -2.83 -17.90
C PRO A 589 6.50 -4.08 -17.54
N PHE A 590 7.17 -5.22 -17.34
CA PHE A 590 6.51 -6.49 -17.06
C PHE A 590 6.91 -7.05 -15.71
N PHE A 591 5.98 -7.72 -15.05
CA PHE A 591 6.26 -8.60 -13.91
C PHE A 591 5.83 -10.02 -14.30
N LEU A 592 6.79 -10.94 -14.35
CA LEU A 592 6.55 -12.33 -14.70
C LEU A 592 6.86 -13.23 -13.50
N TYR A 593 5.85 -13.96 -13.03
CA TYR A 593 5.99 -15.02 -12.04
C TYR A 593 6.01 -16.39 -12.74
N MET A 594 7.22 -16.91 -12.99
CA MET A 594 7.48 -18.13 -13.74
C MET A 594 7.83 -19.29 -12.81
N ASN A 595 6.98 -20.31 -12.77
CA ASN A 595 7.04 -21.39 -11.80
C ASN A 595 7.15 -22.77 -12.47
N PRO A 596 8.32 -23.17 -12.98
CA PRO A 596 8.45 -24.48 -13.59
C PRO A 596 8.21 -25.61 -12.57
N THR A 597 7.64 -26.71 -13.05
CA THR A 597 7.24 -27.84 -12.19
C THR A 597 8.38 -28.77 -11.73
N PRO A 598 9.46 -29.04 -12.49
CA PRO A 598 10.61 -29.81 -11.98
C PRO A 598 11.44 -28.99 -10.97
N PRO A 599 12.26 -29.63 -10.12
CA PRO A 599 12.46 -31.08 -9.95
C PRO A 599 11.38 -31.84 -9.15
N HIS A 600 10.28 -31.21 -8.73
CA HIS A 600 9.20 -31.89 -8.03
C HIS A 600 8.69 -33.10 -8.83
N SER A 601 8.27 -34.16 -8.11
CA SER A 601 7.73 -35.39 -8.71
C SER A 601 6.56 -35.16 -9.68
N PRO A 602 6.36 -36.04 -10.69
CA PRO A 602 7.13 -37.24 -11.03
C PRO A 602 8.57 -36.94 -11.49
N LEU A 603 9.49 -37.90 -11.34
CA LEU A 603 10.87 -37.68 -11.80
C LEU A 603 10.93 -37.53 -13.33
N VAL A 604 11.92 -36.78 -13.83
CA VAL A 604 12.00 -36.43 -15.26
C VAL A 604 12.54 -37.55 -16.16
N LYS A 605 13.03 -38.68 -15.63
CA LYS A 605 13.58 -39.78 -16.44
C LYS A 605 12.58 -40.33 -17.48
N PRO A 606 11.33 -40.70 -17.11
CA PRO A 606 10.27 -41.06 -18.06
C PRO A 606 10.16 -40.11 -19.27
N ILE A 607 10.36 -38.82 -19.02
CA ILE A 607 10.09 -37.72 -19.95
C ILE A 607 11.31 -37.42 -20.80
N LEU A 608 12.50 -37.42 -20.19
CA LEU A 608 13.74 -37.02 -20.85
C LEU A 608 14.49 -38.17 -21.53
N ASN A 609 14.26 -39.41 -21.08
CA ASN A 609 14.99 -40.58 -21.55
C ASN A 609 14.11 -41.69 -22.10
N ASP A 610 13.03 -42.04 -21.40
CA ASP A 610 12.25 -43.22 -21.75
C ASP A 610 11.26 -42.94 -22.90
N GLY A 611 10.93 -41.67 -23.11
CA GLY A 611 10.04 -41.22 -24.20
C GLY A 611 8.56 -41.40 -23.87
N ASP A 612 8.22 -41.55 -22.60
CA ASP A 612 6.85 -41.79 -22.12
C ASP A 612 5.93 -40.59 -22.39
N PHE A 613 6.50 -39.39 -22.53
CA PHE A 613 5.79 -38.17 -22.87
C PHE A 613 6.57 -37.32 -23.87
N ASP A 614 5.87 -36.81 -24.87
CA ASP A 614 6.44 -35.89 -25.86
C ASP A 614 6.29 -34.42 -25.44
N GLU A 615 6.72 -33.51 -26.31
CA GLU A 615 6.67 -32.06 -26.10
C GLU A 615 5.28 -31.46 -26.39
N LEU A 616 4.30 -32.27 -26.83
CA LEU A 616 2.97 -31.82 -27.20
C LEU A 616 1.98 -31.88 -26.03
N GLY A 617 2.16 -32.81 -25.09
CA GLY A 617 1.26 -32.94 -23.94
C GLY A 617 1.28 -31.72 -23.02
N THR A 618 0.11 -31.11 -22.78
CA THR A 618 -0.09 -30.03 -21.79
C THR A 618 -1.44 -30.16 -21.07
N PRO A 619 -1.61 -29.53 -19.90
CA PRO A 619 -2.91 -29.39 -19.23
C PRO A 619 -3.99 -28.70 -20.08
N ALA A 620 -3.60 -27.90 -21.09
CA ALA A 620 -4.53 -27.24 -22.02
C ALA A 620 -5.00 -28.17 -23.15
N GLY A 621 -4.51 -29.41 -23.18
CA GLY A 621 -4.64 -30.34 -24.30
C GLY A 621 -3.35 -30.42 -25.14
N PRO A 622 -3.29 -31.32 -26.13
CA PRO A 622 -2.10 -31.49 -26.96
C PRO A 622 -1.84 -30.25 -27.84
N LEU A 623 -0.58 -29.80 -27.87
CA LEU A 623 -0.13 -28.77 -28.79
C LEU A 623 -0.17 -29.27 -30.24
N THR A 624 -0.39 -28.35 -31.18
CA THR A 624 -0.37 -28.67 -32.61
C THR A 624 1.04 -28.89 -33.16
N ALA A 625 2.05 -28.35 -32.48
CA ALA A 625 3.47 -28.54 -32.77
C ALA A 625 4.27 -28.30 -31.49
N ALA A 626 5.49 -28.86 -31.46
CA ALA A 626 6.42 -28.63 -30.36
C ALA A 626 6.78 -27.12 -30.25
N PRO A 627 6.95 -26.59 -29.02
CA PRO A 627 7.30 -25.18 -28.83
C PRO A 627 8.61 -24.81 -29.55
N ASN A 628 8.55 -23.82 -30.43
CA ASN A 628 9.72 -23.37 -31.20
C ASN A 628 10.33 -22.09 -30.60
N LEU A 629 11.22 -22.25 -29.62
CA LEU A 629 11.88 -21.13 -28.94
C LEU A 629 12.85 -20.34 -29.86
N THR A 630 13.28 -20.90 -31.00
CA THR A 630 14.16 -20.20 -31.94
C THR A 630 13.49 -18.98 -32.60
N ARG A 631 12.16 -18.89 -32.54
CA ARG A 631 11.39 -17.73 -33.02
C ARG A 631 11.70 -16.44 -32.24
N TYR A 632 12.14 -16.56 -30.99
CA TYR A 632 12.46 -15.42 -30.14
C TYR A 632 13.93 -15.00 -30.24
N CYS A 633 14.84 -15.97 -30.47
CA CYS A 633 16.22 -15.69 -30.86
C CYS A 633 16.88 -16.89 -31.55
N ALA A 634 17.74 -16.65 -32.54
CA ALA A 634 18.37 -17.71 -33.33
C ALA A 634 19.27 -18.66 -32.52
N ALA A 635 19.76 -18.21 -31.36
CA ALA A 635 20.56 -19.03 -30.43
C ALA A 635 19.71 -19.64 -29.29
N CYS A 636 18.39 -19.46 -29.32
CA CYS A 636 17.47 -19.81 -28.24
C CYS A 636 16.83 -21.20 -28.42
N GLY A 637 17.51 -22.14 -29.06
CA GLY A 637 17.00 -23.50 -29.18
C GLY A 637 17.16 -24.28 -27.87
N MET A 638 16.09 -24.89 -27.38
CA MET A 638 16.22 -25.88 -26.32
C MET A 638 16.87 -27.15 -26.89
N PRO A 639 17.91 -27.72 -26.24
CA PRO A 639 18.43 -29.03 -26.64
C PRO A 639 17.32 -30.08 -26.57
N SER A 640 17.42 -31.13 -27.41
CA SER A 640 16.49 -32.24 -27.30
C SER A 640 16.52 -32.85 -25.90
N ARG A 641 15.37 -33.34 -25.44
CA ARG A 641 15.21 -33.98 -24.13
C ARG A 641 16.26 -35.06 -23.82
N SER A 642 16.63 -35.87 -24.81
CA SER A 642 17.71 -36.87 -24.69
C SER A 642 19.08 -36.24 -24.42
N THR A 643 19.41 -35.12 -25.06
CA THR A 643 20.65 -34.37 -24.82
C THR A 643 20.70 -33.81 -23.41
N ILE A 644 19.56 -33.31 -22.90
CA ILE A 644 19.47 -32.82 -21.51
C ILE A 644 19.72 -33.97 -20.52
N TRP A 645 19.19 -35.16 -20.81
CA TRP A 645 19.44 -36.35 -20.02
C TRP A 645 20.89 -36.83 -20.10
N ASP A 646 21.49 -36.84 -21.29
CA ASP A 646 22.88 -37.24 -21.49
C ASP A 646 23.86 -36.28 -20.80
N ASP A 647 23.56 -34.98 -20.80
CA ASP A 647 24.35 -33.96 -20.09
C ASP A 647 24.41 -34.18 -18.57
N SER A 648 23.53 -35.01 -18.02
CA SER A 648 23.50 -35.38 -16.60
C SER A 648 24.21 -36.70 -16.27
N SER A 649 24.88 -37.36 -17.22
CA SER A 649 25.45 -38.71 -17.06
C SER A 649 26.58 -38.84 -16.05
N ASP A 650 27.40 -37.79 -15.88
CA ASP A 650 28.70 -37.87 -15.20
C ASP A 650 28.62 -37.58 -13.69
N PHE A 651 27.42 -37.40 -13.15
CA PHE A 651 27.19 -37.04 -11.74
C PHE A 651 26.96 -38.28 -10.85
N SER A 652 27.92 -39.20 -10.84
CA SER A 652 27.87 -40.42 -10.02
C SER A 652 27.82 -40.08 -8.52
N GLY A 653 26.65 -40.19 -7.89
CA GLY A 653 26.44 -39.86 -6.48
C GLY A 653 25.23 -38.97 -6.19
N ARG A 654 24.51 -38.51 -7.23
CA ARG A 654 23.21 -37.86 -7.10
C ARG A 654 22.15 -38.57 -7.93
N ASP A 655 20.89 -38.34 -7.58
CA ASP A 655 19.78 -38.75 -8.43
C ASP A 655 19.85 -37.98 -9.75
N ARG A 656 20.02 -38.72 -10.85
CA ARG A 656 20.19 -38.18 -12.20
C ARG A 656 19.02 -37.30 -12.61
N SER A 657 17.81 -37.58 -12.12
CA SER A 657 16.61 -36.82 -12.44
C SER A 657 16.68 -35.38 -11.90
N PHE A 658 17.22 -35.18 -10.70
CA PHE A 658 17.37 -33.84 -10.13
C PHE A 658 18.44 -33.03 -10.87
N VAL A 659 19.53 -33.68 -11.27
CA VAL A 659 20.59 -33.08 -12.08
C VAL A 659 20.05 -32.68 -13.46
N ALA A 660 19.37 -33.61 -14.15
CA ALA A 660 18.77 -33.35 -15.45
C ALA A 660 17.72 -32.24 -15.39
N SER A 661 16.89 -32.22 -14.33
CA SER A 661 15.93 -31.13 -14.08
C SER A 661 16.64 -29.80 -13.93
N THR A 662 17.73 -29.74 -13.15
CA THR A 662 18.51 -28.51 -12.95
C THR A 662 19.08 -27.99 -14.28
N ILE A 663 19.62 -28.87 -15.12
CA ILE A 663 20.13 -28.52 -16.45
C ILE A 663 18.98 -28.02 -17.34
N TRP A 664 17.84 -28.70 -17.34
CA TRP A 664 16.66 -28.31 -18.12
C TRP A 664 16.17 -26.89 -17.75
N LEU A 665 16.11 -26.60 -16.45
CA LEU A 665 15.75 -25.29 -15.91
C LEU A 665 16.80 -24.21 -16.24
N ASP A 666 18.09 -24.53 -16.17
CA ASP A 666 19.16 -23.61 -16.57
C ASP A 666 19.04 -23.21 -18.05
N ARG A 667 18.78 -24.21 -18.92
CA ARG A 667 18.53 -23.94 -20.34
C ARG A 667 17.31 -23.04 -20.48
N SER A 668 16.17 -23.40 -19.88
CA SER A 668 14.95 -22.59 -19.90
C SER A 668 15.19 -21.13 -19.51
N LEU A 669 15.87 -20.88 -18.40
CA LEU A 669 16.12 -19.52 -17.92
C LEU A 669 17.09 -18.76 -18.83
N GLY A 670 18.09 -19.44 -19.40
CA GLY A 670 19.03 -18.87 -20.36
C GLY A 670 18.32 -18.24 -21.56
N HIS A 671 17.25 -18.87 -22.04
CA HIS A 671 16.40 -18.35 -23.11
C HIS A 671 15.71 -17.02 -22.72
N SER A 672 15.20 -16.95 -21.49
CA SER A 672 14.48 -15.77 -20.99
C SER A 672 15.42 -14.58 -20.72
N GLY A 673 16.65 -14.86 -20.27
CA GLY A 673 17.64 -13.83 -19.94
C GLY A 673 18.41 -13.25 -21.14
N ASP A 674 18.90 -14.08 -22.07
CA ASP A 674 19.88 -13.66 -23.08
C ASP A 674 19.33 -12.64 -24.11
N ARG A 675 18.01 -12.63 -24.34
CA ARG A 675 17.35 -11.65 -25.23
C ARG A 675 17.32 -10.25 -24.64
N HIS A 676 16.99 -10.11 -23.35
CA HIS A 676 16.88 -8.81 -22.68
C HIS A 676 18.24 -8.13 -22.56
N PHE A 677 19.31 -8.89 -22.30
CA PHE A 677 20.68 -8.37 -22.31
C PHE A 677 21.16 -7.97 -23.71
N ARG A 678 20.77 -8.69 -24.77
CA ARG A 678 21.19 -8.37 -26.15
C ARG A 678 20.43 -7.19 -26.77
N GLN A 679 19.15 -6.98 -26.44
CA GLN A 679 18.40 -5.81 -26.91
C GLN A 679 19.00 -4.49 -26.39
N ARG A 680 19.49 -4.43 -25.13
CA ARG A 680 20.21 -3.25 -24.61
C ARG A 680 21.50 -2.95 -25.38
N ALA A 681 22.22 -3.99 -25.80
CA ALA A 681 23.43 -3.84 -26.61
C ALA A 681 23.14 -3.37 -28.05
N GLN A 682 21.96 -3.69 -28.61
CA GLN A 682 21.55 -3.26 -29.96
C GLN A 682 20.90 -1.86 -30.00
N GLN A 683 20.35 -1.37 -28.88
CA GLN A 683 19.73 -0.04 -28.77
C GLN A 683 20.71 1.11 -28.45
N GLY A 684 22.03 0.88 -28.54
CA GLY A 684 23.03 1.95 -28.57
C GLY A 684 23.26 2.71 -27.25
N HIS A 685 22.97 2.11 -26.08
CA HIS A 685 23.41 2.65 -24.81
C HIS A 685 24.86 2.22 -24.53
N CYS A 686 25.80 2.93 -25.15
CA CYS A 686 27.15 3.06 -24.63
C CYS A 686 27.19 4.33 -23.77
N ASP A 687 27.37 4.17 -22.47
CA ASP A 687 27.52 5.29 -21.55
C ASP A 687 28.73 6.14 -21.96
N GLY A 688 28.44 7.33 -22.48
CA GLY A 688 29.43 8.33 -22.87
C GLY A 688 29.98 9.05 -21.65
N ALA A 689 31.09 8.54 -21.11
CA ALA A 689 32.03 9.33 -20.30
C ALA A 689 33.47 8.90 -20.63
N GLY A 690 33.97 9.34 -21.79
CA GLY A 690 35.36 9.15 -22.18
C GLY A 690 35.63 9.65 -23.59
N GLY A 691 36.64 10.50 -23.75
CA GLY A 691 37.03 11.15 -25.02
C GLY A 691 37.41 10.19 -26.16
N PRO A 692 37.85 10.72 -27.31
CA PRO A 692 37.97 9.96 -28.55
C PRO A 692 38.98 8.81 -28.40
N GLY A 693 38.48 7.58 -28.32
CA GLY A 693 39.30 6.37 -28.16
C GLY A 693 38.64 5.13 -27.53
N ALA A 694 37.36 5.15 -27.15
CA ALA A 694 36.69 3.97 -26.58
C ALA A 694 36.21 2.99 -27.66
N ALA A 695 36.75 1.77 -27.68
CA ALA A 695 36.38 0.70 -28.59
C ALA A 695 35.20 -0.14 -28.05
N CYS A 696 34.13 -0.29 -28.84
CA CYS A 696 33.10 -1.31 -28.62
C CYS A 696 33.58 -2.67 -29.14
N CYS A 697 33.68 -3.68 -28.26
CA CYS A 697 33.93 -5.06 -28.67
C CYS A 697 32.60 -5.77 -28.98
N THR A 698 32.31 -6.00 -30.26
CA THR A 698 31.28 -6.95 -30.71
C THR A 698 31.89 -8.33 -30.96
N ARG A 699 31.23 -9.40 -30.52
CA ARG A 699 31.73 -10.79 -30.47
C ARG A 699 31.92 -11.49 -31.84
N THR A 700 31.80 -10.80 -32.96
CA THR A 700 31.94 -11.39 -34.31
C THR A 700 32.82 -10.52 -35.20
N GLY A 701 34.14 -10.68 -35.07
CA GLY A 701 35.13 -10.06 -35.95
C GLY A 701 36.52 -10.12 -35.35
N GLY A 702 37.40 -10.94 -35.93
CA GLY A 702 38.80 -11.04 -35.47
C GLY A 702 39.54 -9.70 -35.61
N CYS A 703 40.27 -9.30 -34.57
CA CYS A 703 41.15 -8.15 -34.63
C CYS A 703 42.37 -8.45 -35.51
N SER A 704 42.36 -8.01 -36.77
CA SER A 704 43.57 -7.87 -37.58
C SER A 704 44.31 -6.58 -37.20
N ARG A 705 45.60 -6.71 -36.88
CA ARG A 705 46.51 -5.63 -36.53
C ARG A 705 46.75 -4.65 -37.69
N GLY A 706 46.77 -3.36 -37.37
CA GLY A 706 47.48 -2.33 -38.11
C GLY A 706 48.08 -1.31 -37.15
N GLY A 707 49.42 -1.31 -37.03
CA GLY A 707 50.21 -0.16 -36.56
C GLY A 707 50.37 0.08 -35.06
N GLY A 708 51.47 -0.43 -34.48
CA GLY A 708 52.29 0.21 -33.44
C GLY A 708 51.66 0.84 -32.19
N GLY A 709 51.61 0.08 -31.09
CA GLY A 709 51.39 0.60 -29.74
C GLY A 709 50.82 -0.47 -28.81
N ASN A 710 51.51 -0.78 -27.71
CA ASN A 710 51.18 -1.87 -26.78
C ASN A 710 50.05 -1.46 -25.81
N PRO A 711 48.88 -2.15 -25.73
CA PRO A 711 47.93 -1.92 -24.65
C PRO A 711 48.06 -3.00 -23.57
N SER A 712 48.44 -2.57 -22.36
CA SER A 712 48.37 -3.34 -21.13
C SER A 712 46.91 -3.47 -20.67
N CYS A 713 46.25 -4.58 -21.00
CA CYS A 713 45.04 -5.00 -20.29
C CYS A 713 45.43 -5.50 -18.90
N TRP A 714 45.05 -4.74 -17.86
CA TRP A 714 45.21 -5.13 -16.46
C TRP A 714 44.44 -6.43 -16.17
N ARG A 715 45.15 -7.54 -16.08
CA ARG A 715 44.73 -8.70 -15.26
C ARG A 715 44.95 -8.30 -13.80
N ARG A 716 43.93 -8.39 -12.94
CA ARG A 716 44.18 -8.44 -11.49
C ARG A 716 44.47 -9.89 -11.07
N PRO A 717 45.49 -10.13 -10.21
CA PRO A 717 45.91 -11.48 -9.85
C PRO A 717 45.05 -12.07 -8.73
N VAL A 718 44.95 -13.40 -8.77
CA VAL A 718 44.57 -14.27 -7.64
C VAL A 718 45.62 -14.09 -6.54
N ALA A 719 45.20 -13.91 -5.28
CA ALA A 719 46.09 -13.92 -4.12
C ALA A 719 45.63 -14.99 -3.13
N ASP A 720 46.50 -15.98 -2.95
CA ASP A 720 46.44 -17.03 -1.93
C ASP A 720 46.85 -16.53 -0.53
N SER A 721 46.41 -17.31 0.46
CA SER A 721 46.56 -17.25 1.92
C SER A 721 47.90 -16.79 2.54
N THR A 722 47.85 -16.09 3.70
CA THR A 722 48.34 -16.54 5.04
C THR A 722 48.46 -15.38 6.07
N GLY A 723 47.87 -15.56 7.26
CA GLY A 723 48.55 -15.33 8.55
C GLY A 723 48.58 -13.95 9.27
N ILE A 724 47.96 -13.94 10.47
CA ILE A 724 48.35 -13.30 11.75
C ILE A 724 47.86 -11.86 12.05
N GLY A 725 47.17 -11.71 13.19
CA GLY A 725 47.41 -10.61 14.13
C GLY A 725 46.19 -9.83 14.65
N GLU A 726 45.88 -10.02 15.94
CA GLU A 726 44.84 -9.37 16.75
C GLU A 726 44.90 -7.82 16.79
N GLY A 727 43.75 -7.18 17.02
CA GLY A 727 43.69 -5.74 17.33
C GLY A 727 42.26 -5.20 17.49
N VAL A 728 41.90 -4.91 18.73
CA VAL A 728 40.58 -4.54 19.28
C VAL A 728 40.05 -3.15 18.86
N ALA A 729 38.71 -3.04 18.89
CA ALA A 729 37.84 -1.87 19.14
C ALA A 729 37.41 -0.95 17.98
N GLY A 730 36.09 -0.94 17.78
CA GLY A 730 35.27 0.28 17.91
C GLY A 730 34.88 0.97 16.60
N GLY A 731 33.58 1.05 16.32
CA GLY A 731 33.07 2.01 15.34
C GLY A 731 31.78 1.62 14.61
N VAL A 732 30.66 1.83 15.29
CA VAL A 732 29.33 2.26 14.82
C VAL A 732 29.21 2.72 13.34
N ARG A 733 28.14 2.21 12.66
CA ARG A 733 27.39 2.73 11.47
C ARG A 733 28.18 2.83 10.14
N HIS A 734 27.64 2.44 8.99
CA HIS A 734 26.28 2.56 8.44
C HIS A 734 25.75 1.27 7.83
#